data_AF-A0A937PXS7-F1
#
_entry.id   AF-A0A937PXS7-F1
#
_cell.length_a   1.000
_cell.length_b   1.000
_cell.length_c   1.000
_cell.angle_alpha   90.00
_cell.angle_beta   90.00
_cell.angle_gamma   90.00
#
_symmetry.space_group_name_H-M   'P 1'
#
loop_
_entity.id
_entity.type
_entity.pdbx_description
1 polymer ?
#
loop_
_entity_poly.entity_id
_entity_poly.type
_entity_poly.pdbx_seq_one_letter_code
_entity_poly.pdbx_strand_id
1 'polypeptide(L)'
;MRLQTASMLLALVTVTCLSWACHAPAAEWAPVPGHIMTPFAKDVRPDNALPEYPRPQMVRDRWQNLNGPWQYAVETLPEGTFTPVQGLAPAESCTDAAPPAAWQGTILVPFAIDAPLSGVGHVLRPNERLWYRRTFIVPDDWRAGRVLLHFQAADWETSVYVNGRRLGQHRGGYDPFTFDVTDALKDGANELVVACWDATEQQCQAIGKQIMPENRKGFRYQPTGGIWQTVWLEPVPKANYIRSLRITPDIESGRVLVNAIPGDISDKPFHVEAEIPGGEFLPCSNPIAAAVHLKEPRLWSPDDPHLYDLTVRLVVGDEVVDTVRSYVGLRKIERKKAADGFVRIHLNGKPVFQFGPLDQGYWPDGILTPPTDEAIRYDLEFLKTIGCNMVRVHVKTHPERWYYWADRLGLLVWQDMICLPKYGQTVTKEASAQWQTELERMMDWLGNHPSIIMWVPFNEGWGQHDTERFAALVAERDGTRLVNSASGWADVGVGDTLDHHDYSFYSSVALQQYAGGRAVVLGEAGGFNMVVPGHTWHGDKEPSTTLDYADDGGRPTVATADEMLEVFATWVDNLRCLNAFGGLDAVVYTQITDVEHELNGFLTYDRQAPKTDPRKWGEVIRRLYRPPELKTVVPAGAAWKVTTKVPPAGGKRAKDAPEPVPAWARPGFDDAGWQTGAAPFASEKADGLPPVGTVTGAPQYALRRTFTLERVPAKPVLHLVTTRQCRIFINGREFRNVVNQGRGPQLVDVCAIAFRPEERSLLKEGENTIAVLVPQAKGPNYFDLAVVDVVEP
;
A
#
# COMPACT_ATOMS: atom_id res chain seq x y z
N MET A 1 -97.74 -24.95 1.90
CA MET A 1 -98.59 -25.50 2.98
C MET A 1 -98.03 -26.87 3.36
N ARG A 2 -97.79 -27.09 4.67
CA ARG A 2 -97.26 -28.29 5.38
C ARG A 2 -95.72 -28.48 5.32
N LEU A 3 -94.92 -28.23 6.37
CA LEU A 3 -94.82 -28.67 7.79
C LEU A 3 -93.95 -29.93 8.03
N GLN A 4 -92.75 -29.67 8.56
CA GLN A 4 -92.03 -30.22 9.74
C GLN A 4 -91.96 -31.74 10.03
N THR A 5 -90.72 -32.25 10.25
CA THR A 5 -90.12 -32.80 11.50
C THR A 5 -88.65 -33.25 11.23
N ALA A 6 -87.58 -32.70 11.87
CA ALA A 6 -86.94 -33.05 13.17
C ALA A 6 -86.41 -34.52 13.23
N SER A 7 -85.17 -34.93 13.56
CA SER A 7 -84.01 -34.36 14.28
C SER A 7 -82.72 -35.24 14.16
N MET A 8 -81.57 -34.64 14.55
CA MET A 8 -80.32 -35.19 15.17
C MET A 8 -79.01 -35.43 14.37
N LEU A 9 -78.02 -34.57 14.73
CA LEU A 9 -76.56 -34.72 14.96
C LEU A 9 -75.64 -35.42 13.91
N LEU A 10 -74.64 -34.70 13.39
CA LEU A 10 -73.28 -34.62 13.97
C LEU A 10 -72.42 -33.57 13.22
N ALA A 11 -71.60 -32.84 13.96
CA ALA A 11 -70.71 -31.80 13.46
C ALA A 11 -69.42 -32.35 12.84
N LEU A 12 -68.97 -31.77 11.73
CA LEU A 12 -67.55 -31.59 11.42
C LEU A 12 -67.39 -30.39 10.48
N VAL A 13 -67.06 -29.23 11.04
CA VAL A 13 -66.62 -28.04 10.29
C VAL A 13 -65.12 -28.18 10.08
N THR A 14 -64.70 -28.46 8.86
CA THR A 14 -63.30 -28.30 8.44
C THR A 14 -62.98 -26.81 8.33
N VAL A 15 -62.24 -26.30 9.30
CA VAL A 15 -61.59 -24.99 9.24
C VAL A 15 -60.40 -25.11 8.29
N THR A 16 -60.51 -24.52 7.10
CA THR A 16 -59.34 -24.17 6.28
C THR A 16 -58.65 -22.97 6.93
N CYS A 17 -57.63 -23.23 7.76
CA CYS A 17 -56.69 -22.20 8.19
C CYS A 17 -55.85 -21.78 6.98
N LEU A 18 -56.19 -20.65 6.36
CA LEU A 18 -55.22 -19.88 5.58
C LEU A 18 -54.17 -19.34 6.56
N SER A 19 -53.00 -19.98 6.58
CA SER A 19 -51.80 -19.41 7.17
C SER A 19 -51.33 -18.25 6.29
N TRP A 20 -51.89 -17.06 6.51
CA TRP A 20 -51.20 -15.83 6.18
C TRP A 20 -49.98 -15.72 7.08
N ALA A 21 -48.86 -16.29 6.62
CA ALA A 21 -47.56 -15.93 7.15
C ALA A 21 -47.35 -14.46 6.80
N CYS A 22 -47.56 -13.58 7.78
CA CYS A 22 -47.10 -12.19 7.74
C CYS A 22 -45.58 -12.21 7.52
N HIS A 23 -45.16 -12.16 6.26
CA HIS A 23 -43.81 -11.73 5.93
C HIS A 23 -43.77 -10.26 6.34
N ALA A 24 -43.03 -9.93 7.39
CA ALA A 24 -42.56 -8.57 7.55
C ALA A 24 -41.91 -8.17 6.21
N PRO A 25 -42.26 -7.01 5.62
CA PRO A 25 -41.54 -6.55 4.44
C PRO A 25 -40.06 -6.54 4.80
N ALA A 26 -39.23 -7.17 3.96
CA ALA A 26 -37.78 -7.06 4.11
C ALA A 26 -37.46 -5.56 4.19
N ALA A 27 -36.74 -5.14 5.22
CA ALA A 27 -36.34 -3.75 5.35
C ALA A 27 -35.64 -3.34 4.06
N GLU A 28 -36.12 -2.26 3.43
CA GLU A 28 -35.49 -1.70 2.24
C GLU A 28 -34.05 -1.33 2.63
N TRP A 29 -33.07 -1.89 1.90
CA TRP A 29 -31.66 -1.62 2.18
C TRP A 29 -31.40 -0.11 2.12
N ALA A 30 -30.64 0.40 3.08
CA ALA A 30 -30.11 1.74 3.07
C ALA A 30 -28.73 1.74 3.77
N PRO A 31 -27.80 2.61 3.37
CA PRO A 31 -26.53 2.75 4.08
C PRO A 31 -26.74 3.14 5.55
N VAL A 32 -25.88 2.65 6.43
CA VAL A 32 -25.92 2.99 7.86
C VAL A 32 -25.67 4.49 8.06
N PRO A 33 -26.55 5.23 8.76
CA PRO A 33 -26.41 6.67 8.94
C PRO A 33 -25.30 7.02 9.94
N GLY A 34 -24.87 8.29 9.95
CA GLY A 34 -23.93 8.83 10.94
C GLY A 34 -22.44 8.75 10.56
N HIS A 35 -22.14 8.32 9.33
CA HIS A 35 -20.80 8.31 8.76
C HIS A 35 -20.68 9.34 7.62
N ILE A 36 -19.49 9.90 7.43
CA ILE A 36 -19.17 10.59 6.17
C ILE A 36 -19.21 9.58 5.02
N MET A 37 -19.61 10.02 3.83
CA MET A 37 -19.77 9.15 2.67
C MET A 37 -19.09 9.77 1.46
N THR A 38 -18.52 8.95 0.60
CA THR A 38 -18.01 9.41 -0.68
C THR A 38 -19.14 9.83 -1.63
N PRO A 39 -18.85 10.70 -2.62
CA PRO A 39 -19.80 11.04 -3.68
C PRO A 39 -20.35 9.84 -4.46
N PHE A 40 -19.64 8.72 -4.46
CA PHE A 40 -19.96 7.50 -5.20
C PHE A 40 -20.98 6.61 -4.48
N ALA A 41 -21.06 6.72 -3.15
CA ALA A 41 -21.96 5.89 -2.35
C ALA A 41 -23.44 6.04 -2.73
N LYS A 42 -23.83 7.20 -3.27
CA LYS A 42 -25.20 7.48 -3.74
C LYS A 42 -25.59 6.64 -4.97
N ASP A 43 -24.61 6.14 -5.72
CA ASP A 43 -24.82 5.38 -6.96
C ASP A 43 -24.91 3.87 -6.68
N VAL A 44 -24.63 3.46 -5.43
CA VAL A 44 -24.75 2.08 -4.96
C VAL A 44 -26.20 1.75 -4.66
N ARG A 45 -26.69 0.65 -5.24
CA ARG A 45 -28.01 0.08 -5.05
C ARG A 45 -27.95 -1.45 -4.96
N PRO A 46 -28.97 -2.10 -4.38
CA PRO A 46 -29.01 -3.55 -4.27
C PRO A 46 -28.92 -4.32 -5.59
N ASP A 47 -29.32 -3.69 -6.71
CA ASP A 47 -29.34 -4.28 -8.04
C ASP A 47 -28.09 -3.96 -8.89
N ASN A 48 -27.16 -3.12 -8.41
CA ASN A 48 -25.98 -2.69 -9.16
C ASN A 48 -24.68 -2.66 -8.33
N ALA A 49 -24.59 -3.38 -7.21
CA ALA A 49 -23.38 -3.39 -6.40
C ALA A 49 -22.20 -4.04 -7.15
N LEU A 50 -21.24 -3.21 -7.59
CA LEU A 50 -20.03 -3.59 -8.36
C LEU A 50 -20.36 -4.57 -9.52
N PRO A 51 -21.03 -4.09 -10.58
CA PRO A 51 -21.58 -4.92 -11.65
C PRO A 51 -20.54 -5.34 -12.69
N GLU A 52 -19.32 -4.81 -12.64
CA GLU A 52 -18.25 -5.11 -13.60
C GLU A 52 -17.75 -6.55 -13.45
N TYR A 53 -17.25 -7.13 -14.54
CA TYR A 53 -16.58 -8.43 -14.48
C TYR A 53 -15.31 -8.32 -13.62
N PRO A 54 -15.15 -9.15 -12.57
CA PRO A 54 -14.15 -8.91 -11.52
C PRO A 54 -12.72 -9.29 -11.90
N ARG A 55 -12.48 -10.01 -13.01
CA ARG A 55 -11.14 -10.49 -13.43
C ARG A 55 -10.66 -9.98 -14.80
N PRO A 56 -10.27 -8.70 -14.94
CA PRO A 56 -9.84 -8.14 -16.22
C PRO A 56 -8.66 -8.87 -16.91
N GLN A 57 -7.81 -9.60 -16.18
CA GLN A 57 -6.69 -10.36 -16.76
C GLN A 57 -7.09 -11.71 -17.35
N MET A 58 -8.34 -12.17 -17.14
CA MET A 58 -8.84 -13.43 -17.68
C MET A 58 -10.36 -13.38 -17.84
N VAL A 59 -10.82 -12.70 -18.90
CA VAL A 59 -12.23 -12.41 -19.17
C VAL A 59 -12.91 -13.56 -19.91
N ARG A 60 -14.08 -13.96 -19.38
CA ARG A 60 -15.07 -14.78 -20.06
C ARG A 60 -16.38 -14.00 -20.22
N ASP A 61 -17.07 -14.23 -21.33
CA ASP A 61 -18.31 -13.51 -21.63
C ASP A 61 -19.51 -14.05 -20.84
N ARG A 62 -19.50 -15.35 -20.53
CA ARG A 62 -20.56 -16.01 -19.76
C ARG A 62 -20.17 -15.98 -18.29
N TRP A 63 -20.94 -15.27 -17.47
CA TRP A 63 -20.78 -15.22 -16.02
C TRP A 63 -22.06 -14.65 -15.39
N GLN A 64 -22.19 -14.80 -14.07
CA GLN A 64 -23.33 -14.28 -13.30
C GLN A 64 -22.82 -13.65 -12.02
N ASN A 65 -23.08 -12.36 -11.86
CA ASN A 65 -22.76 -11.64 -10.63
C ASN A 65 -23.67 -12.11 -9.48
N LEU A 66 -23.07 -12.45 -8.34
CA LEU A 66 -23.74 -12.80 -7.10
C LEU A 66 -23.51 -11.76 -5.99
N ASN A 67 -23.26 -10.50 -6.35
CA ASN A 67 -23.47 -9.36 -5.47
C ASN A 67 -24.97 -9.07 -5.30
N GLY A 68 -25.28 -8.07 -4.48
CA GLY A 68 -26.65 -7.67 -4.15
C GLY A 68 -27.09 -8.14 -2.77
N PRO A 69 -28.41 -8.20 -2.50
CA PRO A 69 -28.93 -8.53 -1.18
C PRO A 69 -28.78 -10.02 -0.86
N TRP A 70 -28.21 -10.32 0.31
CA TRP A 70 -28.16 -11.65 0.91
C TRP A 70 -28.83 -11.61 2.27
N GLN A 71 -29.40 -12.74 2.72
CA GLN A 71 -29.78 -12.88 4.13
C GLN A 71 -28.53 -13.06 4.98
N TYR A 72 -28.51 -12.52 6.19
CA TYR A 72 -27.40 -12.74 7.12
C TYR A 72 -27.87 -13.15 8.52
N ALA A 73 -26.96 -13.76 9.28
CA ALA A 73 -27.11 -13.98 10.72
C ALA A 73 -25.74 -14.00 11.39
N VAL A 74 -25.61 -13.26 12.49
CA VAL A 74 -24.46 -13.32 13.40
C VAL A 74 -24.77 -14.28 14.54
N GLU A 75 -23.90 -15.26 14.75
CA GLU A 75 -24.02 -16.29 15.77
C GLU A 75 -22.84 -16.23 16.72
N THR A 76 -23.08 -16.17 18.03
CA THR A 76 -22.02 -16.30 19.03
C THR A 76 -21.49 -17.73 19.06
N LEU A 77 -20.16 -17.89 18.96
CA LEU A 77 -19.51 -19.19 19.05
C LEU A 77 -19.71 -19.81 20.45
N PRO A 78 -19.89 -21.15 20.54
CA PRO A 78 -19.88 -21.84 21.82
C PRO A 78 -18.62 -21.55 22.63
N GLU A 79 -18.75 -21.53 23.96
CA GLU A 79 -17.61 -21.36 24.85
C GLU A 79 -16.55 -22.45 24.59
N GLY A 80 -15.29 -22.03 24.42
CA GLY A 80 -14.17 -22.93 24.15
C GLY A 80 -13.92 -23.24 22.66
N THR A 81 -14.79 -22.84 21.73
CA THR A 81 -14.54 -23.01 20.28
C THR A 81 -13.33 -22.22 19.80
N PHE A 82 -13.11 -21.04 20.38
CA PHE A 82 -11.99 -20.17 20.07
C PHE A 82 -11.23 -19.78 21.34
N THR A 83 -9.90 -19.80 21.25
CA THR A 83 -9.00 -19.29 22.30
C THR A 83 -7.99 -18.33 21.67
N PRO A 84 -7.89 -17.09 22.17
CA PRO A 84 -6.87 -16.15 21.73
C PRO A 84 -5.46 -16.72 21.99
N VAL A 85 -4.59 -16.64 21.00
CA VAL A 85 -3.21 -17.14 21.10
C VAL A 85 -2.23 -16.12 20.52
N GLN A 86 -1.01 -16.12 21.05
CA GLN A 86 0.05 -15.23 20.56
C GLN A 86 0.62 -15.65 19.20
N GLY A 87 0.34 -16.85 18.72
CA GLY A 87 0.73 -17.34 17.40
C GLY A 87 -0.47 -17.70 16.56
N LEU A 88 -0.28 -18.58 15.57
CA LEU A 88 -1.40 -19.27 14.93
C LEU A 88 -1.47 -20.69 15.50
N ALA A 89 -2.55 -21.00 16.22
CA ALA A 89 -2.79 -22.36 16.69
C ALA A 89 -3.27 -23.23 15.50
N PRO A 90 -2.96 -24.54 15.49
CA PRO A 90 -3.69 -25.49 14.67
C PRO A 90 -5.18 -25.41 15.06
N ALA A 91 -5.97 -24.69 14.28
CA ALA A 91 -7.33 -24.37 14.64
C ALA A 91 -8.31 -25.41 14.11
N GLU A 92 -9.15 -25.94 15.00
CA GLU A 92 -10.47 -26.45 14.61
C GLU A 92 -11.23 -25.32 13.89
N SER A 93 -12.01 -25.69 12.88
CA SER A 93 -12.71 -24.73 12.03
C SER A 93 -13.82 -24.02 12.79
N CYS A 94 -13.75 -22.69 12.90
CA CYS A 94 -14.82 -21.88 13.48
C CYS A 94 -16.01 -21.73 12.52
N THR A 95 -15.82 -22.06 11.24
CA THR A 95 -16.87 -22.04 10.22
C THR A 95 -17.49 -23.41 9.93
N ASP A 96 -17.05 -24.48 10.61
CA ASP A 96 -17.61 -25.83 10.40
C ASP A 96 -18.76 -26.07 11.38
N ALA A 97 -19.96 -25.63 11.00
CA ALA A 97 -21.17 -25.90 11.75
C ALA A 97 -22.40 -25.97 10.83
N ALA A 98 -23.55 -26.29 11.42
CA ALA A 98 -24.82 -26.24 10.71
C ALA A 98 -25.29 -24.78 10.52
N PRO A 99 -25.87 -24.42 9.37
CA PRO A 99 -26.48 -23.11 9.16
C PRO A 99 -27.57 -22.80 10.20
N PRO A 100 -27.81 -21.51 10.52
CA PRO A 100 -28.81 -21.12 11.50
C PRO A 100 -30.23 -21.36 10.98
N ALA A 101 -31.15 -21.67 11.89
CA ALA A 101 -32.57 -21.85 11.56
C ALA A 101 -33.29 -20.51 11.28
N ALA A 102 -32.75 -19.40 11.78
CA ALA A 102 -33.32 -18.06 11.64
C ALA A 102 -32.28 -17.07 11.09
N TRP A 103 -32.73 -16.17 10.21
CA TRP A 103 -31.93 -15.12 9.58
C TRP A 103 -32.33 -13.77 10.18
N GLN A 104 -31.35 -12.92 10.47
CA GLN A 104 -31.54 -11.65 11.19
C GLN A 104 -31.99 -10.51 10.28
N GLY A 105 -31.55 -10.51 9.01
CA GLY A 105 -31.87 -9.43 8.09
C GLY A 105 -31.26 -9.63 6.71
N THR A 106 -31.14 -8.52 5.97
CA THR A 106 -30.50 -8.46 4.66
C THR A 106 -29.21 -7.65 4.76
N ILE A 107 -28.17 -8.11 4.08
CA ILE A 107 -26.87 -7.43 3.91
C ILE A 107 -26.60 -7.24 2.42
N LEU A 108 -26.02 -6.10 2.04
CA LEU A 108 -25.59 -5.85 0.66
C LEU A 108 -24.16 -6.35 0.42
N VAL A 109 -24.04 -7.47 -0.30
CA VAL A 109 -22.76 -8.01 -0.75
C VAL A 109 -22.32 -7.25 -2.02
N PRO A 110 -21.04 -6.87 -2.15
CA PRO A 110 -19.91 -7.38 -1.38
C PRO A 110 -19.41 -6.42 -0.29
N PHE A 111 -20.26 -5.59 0.30
CA PHE A 111 -19.82 -4.76 1.42
C PHE A 111 -19.79 -5.60 2.70
N ALA A 112 -18.65 -5.58 3.38
CA ALA A 112 -18.44 -6.27 4.66
C ALA A 112 -19.48 -5.85 5.72
N ILE A 113 -19.79 -6.72 6.68
CA ILE A 113 -20.88 -6.47 7.64
C ILE A 113 -20.70 -5.17 8.44
N ASP A 114 -19.45 -4.80 8.69
CA ASP A 114 -19.04 -3.60 9.44
C ASP A 114 -19.23 -2.31 8.63
N ALA A 115 -19.30 -2.39 7.29
CA ALA A 115 -19.30 -1.23 6.41
C ALA A 115 -20.68 -0.55 6.36
N PRO A 116 -20.75 0.79 6.30
CA PRO A 116 -22.02 1.48 6.14
C PRO A 116 -22.84 1.03 4.93
N LEU A 117 -22.20 0.77 3.79
CA LEU A 117 -22.88 0.31 2.57
C LEU A 117 -23.43 -1.11 2.65
N SER A 118 -23.04 -1.91 3.65
CA SER A 118 -23.66 -3.23 3.85
C SER A 118 -25.11 -3.13 4.31
N GLY A 119 -25.49 -1.97 4.89
CA GLY A 119 -26.78 -1.73 5.52
C GLY A 119 -26.91 -2.34 6.91
N VAL A 120 -25.85 -2.97 7.44
CA VAL A 120 -25.86 -3.62 8.76
C VAL A 120 -25.04 -2.84 9.78
N GLY A 121 -23.77 -2.52 9.49
CA GLY A 121 -22.89 -1.77 10.40
C GLY A 121 -22.57 -2.49 11.71
N HIS A 122 -22.57 -3.83 11.70
CA HIS A 122 -22.22 -4.63 12.87
C HIS A 122 -20.74 -4.96 12.84
N VAL A 123 -20.01 -4.59 13.92
CA VAL A 123 -18.60 -4.94 14.01
C VAL A 123 -18.45 -6.42 14.37
N LEU A 124 -17.99 -7.26 13.42
CA LEU A 124 -17.87 -8.70 13.63
C LEU A 124 -16.83 -8.99 14.72
N ARG A 125 -17.19 -9.77 15.74
CA ARG A 125 -16.30 -10.09 16.86
C ARG A 125 -15.60 -11.45 16.70
N PRO A 126 -14.41 -11.64 17.29
CA PRO A 126 -13.70 -12.93 17.25
C PRO A 126 -14.46 -14.12 17.85
N ASN A 127 -15.42 -13.86 18.74
CA ASN A 127 -16.31 -14.87 19.30
C ASN A 127 -17.64 -14.99 18.54
N GLU A 128 -17.74 -14.44 17.33
CA GLU A 128 -18.92 -14.48 16.47
C GLU A 128 -18.59 -15.10 15.12
N ARG A 129 -19.53 -15.86 14.57
CA ARG A 129 -19.54 -16.34 13.19
C ARG A 129 -20.63 -15.62 12.42
N LEU A 130 -20.30 -15.22 11.19
CA LEU A 130 -21.23 -14.61 10.26
C LEU A 130 -21.70 -15.61 9.22
N TRP A 131 -23.00 -15.81 9.12
CA TRP A 131 -23.65 -16.58 8.08
C TRP A 131 -24.27 -15.68 7.03
N TYR A 132 -24.15 -16.09 5.77
CA TYR A 132 -24.83 -15.52 4.62
C TYR A 132 -25.67 -16.58 3.92
N ARG A 133 -26.81 -16.17 3.35
CA ARG A 133 -27.63 -17.01 2.48
C ARG A 133 -28.20 -16.22 1.31
N ARG A 134 -28.11 -16.79 0.11
CA ARG A 134 -28.86 -16.31 -1.05
C ARG A 134 -29.36 -17.46 -1.91
N THR A 135 -30.29 -17.14 -2.79
CA THR A 135 -30.66 -18.03 -3.89
C THR A 135 -30.10 -17.53 -5.22
N PHE A 136 -29.92 -18.44 -6.16
CA PHE A 136 -29.49 -18.14 -7.52
C PHE A 136 -30.04 -19.18 -8.49
N ILE A 137 -30.12 -18.84 -9.77
CA ILE A 137 -30.51 -19.76 -10.84
C ILE A 137 -29.36 -19.82 -11.83
N VAL A 138 -28.90 -21.03 -12.11
CA VAL A 138 -27.90 -21.31 -13.15
C VAL A 138 -28.64 -21.52 -14.46
N PRO A 139 -28.28 -20.83 -15.55
CA PRO A 139 -28.84 -21.08 -16.88
C PRO A 139 -28.68 -22.54 -17.32
N ASP A 140 -29.69 -23.12 -17.96
CA ASP A 140 -29.70 -24.55 -18.30
C ASP A 140 -28.54 -24.95 -19.24
N ASP A 141 -28.13 -24.05 -20.13
CA ASP A 141 -27.04 -24.25 -21.08
C ASP A 141 -25.63 -24.23 -20.42
N TRP A 142 -25.53 -23.89 -19.13
CA TRP A 142 -24.27 -23.97 -18.38
C TRP A 142 -24.00 -25.39 -17.87
N ARG A 143 -25.04 -26.20 -17.71
CA ARG A 143 -24.97 -27.56 -17.14
C ARG A 143 -24.28 -28.59 -18.02
N ALA A 144 -24.02 -28.25 -19.30
CA ALA A 144 -23.22 -29.08 -20.19
C ALA A 144 -21.73 -29.12 -19.80
N GLY A 145 -21.26 -28.11 -19.05
CA GLY A 145 -19.90 -27.99 -18.54
C GLY A 145 -19.83 -28.10 -17.02
N ARG A 146 -18.84 -27.42 -16.45
CA ARG A 146 -18.74 -27.16 -15.01
C ARG A 146 -19.19 -25.76 -14.71
N VAL A 147 -19.68 -25.54 -13.49
CA VAL A 147 -19.99 -24.21 -12.97
C VAL A 147 -19.07 -23.95 -11.80
N LEU A 148 -18.26 -22.91 -11.92
CA LEU A 148 -17.32 -22.48 -10.89
C LEU A 148 -17.94 -21.31 -10.12
N LEU A 149 -17.88 -21.38 -8.79
CA LEU A 149 -18.21 -20.30 -7.87
C LEU A 149 -16.93 -19.66 -7.38
N HIS A 150 -16.81 -18.36 -7.62
CA HIS A 150 -15.64 -17.57 -7.29
C HIS A 150 -15.96 -16.55 -6.19
N PHE A 151 -15.00 -16.37 -5.29
CA PHE A 151 -14.96 -15.28 -4.32
C PHE A 151 -13.67 -14.52 -4.58
N GLN A 152 -13.78 -13.20 -4.73
CA GLN A 152 -12.57 -12.39 -4.92
C GLN A 152 -11.84 -12.17 -3.59
N ALA A 153 -12.58 -12.00 -2.48
CA ALA A 153 -12.05 -12.02 -1.11
C ALA A 153 -13.19 -12.15 -0.08
N ALA A 154 -12.91 -12.83 1.03
CA ALA A 154 -13.76 -12.88 2.23
C ALA A 154 -12.88 -13.11 3.46
N ASP A 155 -13.08 -12.32 4.54
CA ASP A 155 -12.19 -12.34 5.71
C ASP A 155 -12.79 -13.19 6.87
N TRP A 156 -12.05 -14.08 7.53
CA TRP A 156 -10.74 -14.65 7.16
C TRP A 156 -10.81 -16.15 6.86
N GLU A 157 -11.51 -16.91 7.70
CA GLU A 157 -11.89 -18.30 7.43
C GLU A 157 -13.29 -18.33 6.82
N THR A 158 -13.44 -18.98 5.65
CA THR A 158 -14.72 -19.02 4.92
C THR A 158 -15.09 -20.45 4.51
N SER A 159 -16.25 -20.95 4.94
CA SER A 159 -16.82 -22.24 4.50
C SER A 159 -18.03 -22.02 3.60
N VAL A 160 -18.15 -22.81 2.53
CA VAL A 160 -19.19 -22.64 1.50
C VAL A 160 -20.03 -23.91 1.34
N TYR A 161 -21.35 -23.72 1.24
CA TYR A 161 -22.34 -24.78 1.08
C TYR A 161 -23.30 -24.43 -0.07
N VAL A 162 -23.61 -25.40 -0.91
CA VAL A 162 -24.65 -25.28 -1.95
C VAL A 162 -25.68 -26.37 -1.76
N ASN A 163 -26.96 -25.98 -1.64
CA ASN A 163 -28.08 -26.88 -1.37
C ASN A 163 -27.82 -27.83 -0.18
N GLY A 164 -27.23 -27.32 0.89
CA GLY A 164 -26.88 -28.10 2.10
C GLY A 164 -25.62 -28.97 1.97
N ARG A 165 -25.02 -29.11 0.77
CA ARG A 165 -23.75 -29.81 0.58
C ARG A 165 -22.58 -28.86 0.81
N ARG A 166 -21.69 -29.20 1.74
CA ARG A 166 -20.43 -28.48 1.97
C ARG A 166 -19.49 -28.68 0.78
N LEU A 167 -18.94 -27.60 0.24
CA LEU A 167 -17.99 -27.61 -0.87
C LEU A 167 -16.54 -27.58 -0.39
N GLY A 168 -16.26 -26.77 0.63
CA GLY A 168 -14.91 -26.63 1.18
C GLY A 168 -14.77 -25.42 2.08
N GLN A 169 -13.51 -25.10 2.39
CA GLN A 169 -13.10 -23.96 3.20
C GLN A 169 -11.90 -23.25 2.58
N HIS A 170 -11.84 -21.94 2.79
CA HIS A 170 -10.70 -21.08 2.53
C HIS A 170 -10.20 -20.42 3.82
N ARG A 171 -8.89 -20.19 3.91
CA ARG A 171 -8.26 -19.31 4.90
C ARG A 171 -7.36 -18.32 4.17
N GLY A 172 -7.58 -17.05 4.43
CA GLY A 172 -6.96 -15.93 3.73
C GLY A 172 -7.97 -14.83 3.44
N GLY A 173 -7.68 -13.61 3.88
CA GLY A 173 -8.65 -12.51 3.89
C GLY A 173 -8.66 -11.66 2.63
N TYR A 174 -7.60 -11.77 1.82
CA TYR A 174 -7.27 -10.80 0.77
C TYR A 174 -6.98 -11.46 -0.58
N ASP A 175 -7.06 -12.79 -0.66
CA ASP A 175 -6.77 -13.60 -1.84
C ASP A 175 -8.04 -14.28 -2.40
N PRO A 176 -8.16 -14.40 -3.73
CA PRO A 176 -9.30 -15.02 -4.36
C PRO A 176 -9.28 -16.55 -4.23
N PHE A 177 -10.46 -17.16 -4.18
CA PHE A 177 -10.64 -18.61 -4.15
C PHE A 177 -11.84 -19.06 -4.98
N THR A 178 -11.90 -20.36 -5.28
CA THR A 178 -12.88 -20.93 -6.23
C THR A 178 -13.30 -22.33 -5.80
N PHE A 179 -14.58 -22.64 -5.95
CA PHE A 179 -15.14 -23.98 -5.78
C PHE A 179 -15.89 -24.41 -7.04
N ASP A 180 -15.74 -25.67 -7.45
CA ASP A 180 -16.63 -26.28 -8.44
C ASP A 180 -17.95 -26.64 -7.77
N VAL A 181 -19.06 -26.04 -8.21
CA VAL A 181 -20.40 -26.27 -7.63
C VAL A 181 -21.22 -27.30 -8.40
N THR A 182 -20.70 -27.82 -9.52
CA THR A 182 -21.46 -28.59 -10.52
C THR A 182 -22.30 -29.71 -9.91
N ASP A 183 -21.68 -30.54 -9.06
CA ASP A 183 -22.34 -31.71 -8.45
C ASP A 183 -23.26 -31.36 -7.27
N ALA A 184 -23.29 -30.10 -6.83
CA ALA A 184 -24.18 -29.61 -5.78
C ALA A 184 -25.41 -28.91 -6.35
N LEU A 185 -25.42 -28.59 -7.66
CA LEU A 185 -26.53 -27.88 -8.30
C LEU A 185 -27.75 -28.79 -8.48
N LYS A 186 -28.93 -28.21 -8.31
CA LYS A 186 -30.24 -28.77 -8.69
C LYS A 186 -30.91 -27.89 -9.73
N ASP A 187 -31.94 -28.40 -10.39
CA ASP A 187 -32.72 -27.64 -11.36
C ASP A 187 -33.42 -26.44 -10.71
N GLY A 188 -33.55 -25.34 -11.46
CA GLY A 188 -34.15 -24.10 -10.96
C GLY A 188 -33.32 -23.40 -9.88
N ALA A 189 -33.99 -22.97 -8.80
CA ALA A 189 -33.38 -22.17 -7.75
C ALA A 189 -32.45 -23.00 -6.85
N ASN A 190 -31.21 -22.57 -6.74
CA ASN A 190 -30.16 -23.12 -5.87
C ASN A 190 -29.97 -22.23 -4.66
N GLU A 191 -29.63 -22.83 -3.53
CA GLU A 191 -29.29 -22.10 -2.30
C GLU A 191 -27.77 -22.10 -2.11
N LEU A 192 -27.21 -20.92 -1.87
CA LEU A 192 -25.83 -20.70 -1.47
C LEU A 192 -25.82 -20.22 -0.01
N VAL A 193 -25.08 -20.93 0.84
CA VAL A 193 -24.82 -20.55 2.22
C VAL A 193 -23.32 -20.42 2.44
N VAL A 194 -22.91 -19.35 3.12
CA VAL A 194 -21.50 -19.07 3.41
C VAL A 194 -21.36 -18.76 4.90
N ALA A 195 -20.35 -19.32 5.55
CA ALA A 195 -19.96 -18.97 6.90
C ALA A 195 -18.59 -18.29 6.87
N CYS A 196 -18.45 -17.14 7.52
CA CYS A 196 -17.20 -16.43 7.70
C CYS A 196 -16.88 -16.27 9.19
N TRP A 197 -15.61 -16.34 9.52
CA TRP A 197 -15.09 -16.08 10.86
C TRP A 197 -13.74 -15.36 10.76
N ASP A 198 -13.53 -14.38 11.63
CA ASP A 198 -12.30 -13.60 11.71
C ASP A 198 -11.87 -13.41 13.18
N ALA A 199 -10.64 -13.80 13.51
CA ALA A 199 -10.06 -13.55 14.83
C ALA A 199 -9.46 -12.15 14.97
N THR A 200 -9.28 -11.45 13.85
CA THR A 200 -8.56 -10.18 13.72
C THR A 200 -7.22 -10.24 14.46
N GLU A 201 -6.97 -9.39 15.45
CA GLU A 201 -5.69 -9.37 16.18
C GLU A 201 -5.55 -10.44 17.28
N GLN A 202 -6.52 -11.33 17.46
CA GLN A 202 -6.50 -12.37 18.52
C GLN A 202 -5.78 -13.67 18.11
N GLN A 203 -5.34 -13.76 16.85
CA GLN A 203 -4.41 -14.78 16.32
C GLN A 203 -3.40 -14.15 15.37
N CYS A 204 -2.39 -14.93 14.96
CA CYS A 204 -1.36 -14.51 14.01
C CYS A 204 -1.75 -14.78 12.56
N GLN A 205 -2.88 -14.21 12.14
CA GLN A 205 -3.30 -14.14 10.73
C GLN A 205 -2.88 -12.80 10.10
N ALA A 206 -2.89 -12.71 8.77
CA ALA A 206 -2.55 -11.47 8.07
C ALA A 206 -3.70 -10.46 8.19
N ILE A 207 -3.48 -9.35 8.91
CA ILE A 207 -4.53 -8.35 9.20
C ILE A 207 -4.23 -6.96 8.65
N GLY A 208 -2.99 -6.69 8.22
CA GLY A 208 -2.57 -5.35 7.84
C GLY A 208 -2.80 -4.37 9.00
N LYS A 209 -3.59 -3.32 8.76
CA LYS A 209 -3.91 -2.27 9.75
C LYS A 209 -5.24 -2.45 10.48
N GLN A 210 -6.00 -3.50 10.19
CA GLN A 210 -7.23 -3.83 10.90
C GLN A 210 -6.97 -4.03 12.42
N ILE A 211 -7.89 -3.56 13.28
CA ILE A 211 -7.88 -3.83 14.72
C ILE A 211 -9.27 -3.62 15.35
N MET A 212 -9.60 -4.37 16.41
CA MET A 212 -10.87 -4.15 17.12
C MET A 212 -11.02 -2.71 17.65
N PRO A 213 -12.24 -2.14 17.64
CA PRO A 213 -12.48 -0.75 18.02
C PRO A 213 -11.91 -0.35 19.40
N GLU A 214 -12.01 -1.21 20.40
CA GLU A 214 -11.49 -0.98 21.75
C GLU A 214 -9.96 -0.85 21.83
N ASN A 215 -9.25 -1.38 20.83
CA ASN A 215 -7.80 -1.35 20.73
C ASN A 215 -7.29 -0.30 19.72
N ARG A 216 -8.19 0.37 19.00
CA ARG A 216 -7.86 1.30 17.92
C ARG A 216 -7.12 2.54 18.43
N LYS A 217 -5.90 2.75 17.94
CA LYS A 217 -5.04 3.92 18.25
C LYS A 217 -4.12 4.21 17.07
N GLY A 218 -3.89 5.50 16.80
CA GLY A 218 -2.91 5.96 15.82
C GLY A 218 -3.24 5.48 14.40
N PHE A 219 -2.33 4.70 13.80
CA PHE A 219 -2.34 4.25 12.40
C PHE A 219 -3.11 2.93 12.16
N ARG A 220 -3.98 2.53 13.09
CA ARG A 220 -4.80 1.31 13.00
C ARG A 220 -6.26 1.70 12.73
N TYR A 221 -6.95 0.94 11.89
CA TYR A 221 -8.26 1.32 11.36
C TYR A 221 -9.32 0.24 11.60
N GLN A 222 -10.55 0.51 11.14
CA GLN A 222 -11.68 -0.40 11.27
C GLN A 222 -11.40 -1.81 10.70
N PRO A 223 -11.81 -2.88 11.40
CA PRO A 223 -11.71 -4.22 10.88
C PRO A 223 -12.79 -4.44 9.79
N THR A 224 -12.65 -5.54 9.05
CA THR A 224 -13.49 -5.92 7.92
C THR A 224 -13.82 -7.39 8.04
N GLY A 225 -15.06 -7.72 8.42
CA GLY A 225 -15.51 -9.10 8.54
C GLY A 225 -16.35 -9.57 7.36
N GLY A 226 -16.12 -10.82 6.93
CA GLY A 226 -16.95 -11.50 5.95
C GLY A 226 -16.63 -11.14 4.50
N ILE A 227 -17.63 -11.27 3.60
CA ILE A 227 -17.45 -11.07 2.16
C ILE A 227 -17.28 -9.57 1.88
N TRP A 228 -16.09 -9.18 1.41
CA TRP A 228 -15.75 -7.78 1.12
C TRP A 228 -15.35 -7.52 -0.34
N GLN A 229 -15.36 -8.53 -1.20
CA GLN A 229 -15.23 -8.37 -2.65
C GLN A 229 -16.18 -9.30 -3.43
N THR A 230 -16.29 -9.08 -4.74
CA THR A 230 -17.31 -9.68 -5.61
C THR A 230 -17.38 -11.20 -5.51
N VAL A 231 -18.60 -11.73 -5.52
CA VAL A 231 -18.91 -13.17 -5.65
C VAL A 231 -19.58 -13.40 -7.00
N TRP A 232 -19.17 -14.42 -7.76
CA TRP A 232 -19.77 -14.68 -9.08
C TRP A 232 -19.68 -16.14 -9.50
N LEU A 233 -20.49 -16.52 -10.50
CA LEU A 233 -20.45 -17.82 -11.16
C LEU A 233 -19.91 -17.69 -12.57
N GLU A 234 -19.22 -18.74 -13.03
CA GLU A 234 -18.69 -18.84 -14.39
C GLU A 234 -18.81 -20.29 -14.91
N PRO A 235 -19.40 -20.52 -16.10
CA PRO A 235 -19.38 -21.83 -16.72
C PRO A 235 -18.06 -22.05 -17.45
N VAL A 236 -17.50 -23.25 -17.32
CA VAL A 236 -16.33 -23.70 -18.06
C VAL A 236 -16.60 -25.06 -18.70
N PRO A 237 -15.85 -25.45 -19.75
CA PRO A 237 -15.92 -26.80 -20.29
C PRO A 237 -15.75 -27.90 -19.23
N LYS A 238 -16.36 -29.07 -19.48
CA LYS A 238 -16.27 -30.22 -18.56
C LYS A 238 -14.83 -30.69 -18.29
N ALA A 239 -13.97 -30.55 -19.29
CA ALA A 239 -12.54 -30.76 -19.21
C ALA A 239 -11.83 -29.80 -20.18
N ASN A 240 -10.54 -29.59 -19.94
CA ASN A 240 -9.63 -28.75 -20.70
C ASN A 240 -10.09 -27.29 -20.78
N TYR A 241 -10.25 -26.65 -19.62
CA TYR A 241 -10.51 -25.21 -19.51
C TYR A 241 -9.30 -24.48 -18.93
N ILE A 242 -9.16 -23.19 -19.22
CA ILE A 242 -8.06 -22.36 -18.74
C ILE A 242 -8.36 -21.95 -17.30
N ARG A 243 -7.64 -22.53 -16.32
CA ARG A 243 -7.83 -22.20 -14.91
C ARG A 243 -7.13 -20.89 -14.53
N SER A 244 -5.93 -20.67 -15.05
CA SER A 244 -5.17 -19.45 -14.84
C SER A 244 -4.19 -19.16 -15.98
N LEU A 245 -3.75 -17.91 -16.08
CA LEU A 245 -2.77 -17.44 -17.06
C LEU A 245 -1.54 -16.88 -16.34
N ARG A 246 -0.35 -17.14 -16.90
CA ARG A 246 0.86 -16.37 -16.62
C ARG A 246 1.39 -15.79 -17.93
N ILE A 247 1.43 -14.48 -18.03
CA ILE A 247 1.84 -13.72 -19.21
C ILE A 247 3.16 -13.03 -18.90
N THR A 248 4.21 -13.36 -19.64
CA THR A 248 5.57 -12.86 -19.40
C THR A 248 6.08 -12.17 -20.67
N PRO A 249 6.13 -10.83 -20.69
CA PRO A 249 6.72 -10.09 -21.80
C PRO A 249 8.25 -10.05 -21.70
N ASP A 250 8.92 -10.13 -22.85
CA ASP A 250 10.34 -9.88 -23.01
C ASP A 250 10.53 -8.77 -24.05
N ILE A 251 10.95 -7.60 -23.58
CA ILE A 251 11.12 -6.41 -24.43
C ILE A 251 12.33 -6.51 -25.36
N GLU A 252 13.32 -7.36 -25.05
CA GLU A 252 14.56 -7.46 -25.83
C GLU A 252 14.34 -8.29 -27.10
N SER A 253 13.59 -9.39 -26.97
CA SER A 253 13.19 -10.23 -28.11
C SER A 253 11.85 -9.82 -28.73
N GLY A 254 11.09 -8.91 -28.12
CA GLY A 254 9.72 -8.58 -28.50
C GLY A 254 8.74 -9.74 -28.34
N ARG A 255 9.08 -10.76 -27.53
CA ARG A 255 8.28 -11.98 -27.35
C ARG A 255 7.40 -11.86 -26.11
N VAL A 256 6.13 -12.24 -26.23
CA VAL A 256 5.22 -12.47 -25.11
C VAL A 256 5.02 -13.97 -24.94
N LEU A 257 5.45 -14.52 -23.81
CA LEU A 257 5.18 -15.93 -23.46
C LEU A 257 3.88 -16.00 -22.64
N VAL A 258 2.97 -16.86 -23.06
CA VAL A 258 1.69 -17.13 -22.40
C VAL A 258 1.70 -18.57 -21.93
N ASN A 259 1.58 -18.80 -20.62
CA ASN A 259 1.34 -20.12 -20.05
C ASN A 259 -0.11 -20.16 -19.56
N ALA A 260 -0.94 -21.01 -20.17
CA ALA A 260 -2.32 -21.23 -19.75
C ALA A 260 -2.39 -22.54 -18.98
N ILE A 261 -2.53 -22.43 -17.65
CA ILE A 261 -2.58 -23.59 -16.76
C ILE A 261 -3.99 -24.19 -16.86
N PRO A 262 -4.14 -25.43 -17.36
CA PRO A 262 -5.45 -26.03 -17.51
C PRO A 262 -6.01 -26.44 -16.14
N GLY A 263 -7.34 -26.40 -16.03
CA GLY A 263 -8.10 -27.16 -15.04
C GLY A 263 -8.14 -28.64 -15.43
N ASP A 264 -9.18 -29.36 -15.01
CA ASP A 264 -9.39 -30.79 -15.29
C ASP A 264 -9.01 -31.18 -16.72
N ILE A 265 -8.06 -32.10 -16.88
CA ILE A 265 -7.50 -32.48 -18.19
C ILE A 265 -8.13 -33.79 -18.66
N SER A 266 -8.46 -33.87 -19.95
CA SER A 266 -8.89 -35.13 -20.59
C SER A 266 -7.72 -35.92 -21.16
N ASP A 267 -7.92 -37.19 -21.50
CA ASP A 267 -6.90 -38.01 -22.18
C ASP A 267 -6.57 -37.56 -23.63
N LYS A 268 -7.35 -36.64 -24.19
CA LYS A 268 -7.11 -36.12 -25.54
C LYS A 268 -5.94 -35.13 -25.54
N PRO A 269 -5.05 -35.18 -26.54
CA PRO A 269 -4.01 -34.16 -26.72
C PRO A 269 -4.63 -32.76 -26.85
N PHE A 270 -3.98 -31.79 -26.21
CA PHE A 270 -4.36 -30.40 -26.26
C PHE A 270 -3.14 -29.50 -26.45
N HIS A 271 -3.36 -28.29 -26.93
CA HIS A 271 -2.37 -27.23 -26.97
C HIS A 271 -3.00 -25.85 -26.72
N VAL A 272 -2.16 -24.85 -26.50
CA VAL A 272 -2.57 -23.47 -26.29
C VAL A 272 -2.20 -22.63 -27.51
N GLU A 273 -3.11 -21.77 -27.91
CA GLU A 273 -2.89 -20.73 -28.91
C GLU A 273 -3.05 -19.36 -28.26
N ALA A 274 -2.24 -18.40 -28.69
CA ALA A 274 -2.27 -17.03 -28.21
C ALA A 274 -2.25 -16.07 -29.41
N GLU A 275 -3.06 -15.03 -29.34
CA GLU A 275 -3.22 -14.04 -30.41
C GLU A 275 -3.12 -12.64 -29.83
N ILE A 276 -2.20 -11.84 -30.37
CA ILE A 276 -2.13 -10.39 -30.18
C ILE A 276 -2.28 -9.77 -31.58
N PRO A 277 -3.21 -8.81 -31.80
CA PRO A 277 -3.36 -8.15 -33.09
C PRO A 277 -2.03 -7.56 -33.59
N GLY A 278 -1.62 -7.96 -34.80
CA GLY A 278 -0.35 -7.54 -35.40
C GLY A 278 0.89 -8.31 -34.93
N GLY A 279 0.74 -9.28 -34.02
CA GLY A 279 1.81 -10.20 -33.61
C GLY A 279 1.85 -11.50 -34.42
N GLU A 280 3.02 -12.13 -34.45
CA GLU A 280 3.24 -13.45 -35.06
C GLU A 280 3.11 -14.55 -34.00
N PHE A 281 2.20 -15.50 -34.19
CA PHE A 281 2.06 -16.65 -33.29
C PHE A 281 3.25 -17.62 -33.45
N LEU A 282 3.80 -18.05 -32.32
CA LEU A 282 4.91 -18.98 -32.21
C LEU A 282 4.49 -20.18 -31.33
N PRO A 283 4.28 -21.37 -31.90
CA PRO A 283 3.93 -22.56 -31.11
C PRO A 283 5.11 -22.98 -30.22
N CYS A 284 4.79 -23.57 -29.07
CA CYS A 284 5.77 -24.12 -28.14
C CYS A 284 5.62 -25.64 -28.04
N SER A 285 6.70 -26.34 -27.69
CA SER A 285 6.69 -27.79 -27.47
C SER A 285 5.91 -28.19 -26.21
N ASN A 286 5.86 -27.30 -25.21
CA ASN A 286 5.03 -27.48 -24.03
C ASN A 286 3.56 -27.15 -24.38
N PRO A 287 2.62 -28.10 -24.24
CA PRO A 287 1.22 -27.91 -24.66
C PRO A 287 0.48 -26.80 -23.91
N ILE A 288 0.93 -26.41 -22.72
CA ILE A 288 0.32 -25.31 -21.95
C ILE A 288 0.88 -23.93 -22.33
N ALA A 289 1.86 -23.86 -23.23
CA ALA A 289 2.57 -22.64 -23.57
C ALA A 289 2.33 -22.23 -25.02
N ALA A 290 2.23 -20.92 -25.22
CA ALA A 290 2.22 -20.26 -26.52
C ALA A 290 3.08 -19.01 -26.45
N ALA A 291 3.64 -18.58 -27.57
CA ALA A 291 4.32 -17.30 -27.65
C ALA A 291 3.77 -16.45 -28.80
N VAL A 292 3.86 -15.14 -28.65
CA VAL A 292 3.57 -14.17 -29.72
C VAL A 292 4.77 -13.25 -29.86
N HIS A 293 5.27 -13.05 -31.07
CA HIS A 293 6.35 -12.12 -31.37
C HIS A 293 5.81 -10.83 -31.95
N LEU A 294 6.25 -9.71 -31.37
CA LEU A 294 6.01 -8.34 -31.83
C LEU A 294 7.33 -7.78 -32.35
N LYS A 295 7.38 -7.45 -33.64
CA LYS A 295 8.62 -7.00 -34.30
C LYS A 295 9.17 -5.68 -33.72
N GLU A 296 8.29 -4.73 -33.44
CA GLU A 296 8.62 -3.41 -32.90
C GLU A 296 7.58 -3.03 -31.83
N PRO A 297 7.65 -3.62 -30.63
CA PRO A 297 6.63 -3.41 -29.61
C PRO A 297 6.69 -1.99 -29.07
N ARG A 298 5.56 -1.29 -29.09
CA ARG A 298 5.32 -0.12 -28.24
C ARG A 298 5.29 -0.58 -26.77
N LEU A 299 6.19 -0.03 -25.97
CA LEU A 299 6.40 -0.43 -24.57
C LEU A 299 5.42 0.29 -23.65
N TRP A 300 5.05 -0.38 -22.56
CA TRP A 300 4.27 0.21 -21.48
C TRP A 300 5.17 1.09 -20.58
N SER A 301 4.65 2.26 -20.21
CA SER A 301 5.25 3.17 -19.23
C SER A 301 4.19 4.09 -18.62
N PRO A 302 4.50 4.84 -17.55
CA PRO A 302 3.56 5.82 -16.99
C PRO A 302 3.10 6.91 -17.98
N ASP A 303 3.96 7.32 -18.92
CA ASP A 303 3.64 8.35 -19.93
C ASP A 303 2.99 7.76 -21.18
N ASP A 304 3.23 6.48 -21.45
CA ASP A 304 2.68 5.73 -22.56
C ASP A 304 2.22 4.34 -22.09
N PRO A 305 1.04 4.24 -21.43
CA PRO A 305 0.56 2.99 -20.84
C PRO A 305 -0.07 2.07 -21.88
N HIS A 306 0.70 1.73 -22.91
CA HIS A 306 0.21 0.92 -24.02
C HIS A 306 -0.04 -0.53 -23.57
N LEU A 307 -1.26 -1.01 -23.81
CA LEU A 307 -1.69 -2.39 -23.56
C LEU A 307 -2.14 -3.01 -24.88
N TYR A 308 -1.73 -4.26 -25.10
CA TYR A 308 -2.18 -5.07 -26.22
C TYR A 308 -3.31 -5.98 -25.75
N ASP A 309 -4.37 -6.09 -26.55
CA ASP A 309 -5.38 -7.13 -26.37
C ASP A 309 -4.75 -8.50 -26.64
N LEU A 310 -5.05 -9.47 -25.77
CA LEU A 310 -4.58 -10.84 -25.88
C LEU A 310 -5.79 -11.79 -25.86
N THR A 311 -5.89 -12.67 -26.85
CA THR A 311 -6.83 -13.80 -26.83
C THR A 311 -6.07 -15.10 -26.64
N VAL A 312 -6.48 -15.91 -25.66
CA VAL A 312 -5.87 -17.21 -25.38
C VAL A 312 -6.92 -18.29 -25.60
N ARG A 313 -6.56 -19.32 -26.37
CA ARG A 313 -7.44 -20.43 -26.72
C ARG A 313 -6.81 -21.73 -26.27
N LEU A 314 -7.62 -22.60 -25.66
CA LEU A 314 -7.23 -23.98 -25.40
C LEU A 314 -7.87 -24.84 -26.48
N VAL A 315 -7.06 -25.61 -27.19
CA VAL A 315 -7.46 -26.42 -28.34
C VAL A 315 -7.25 -27.90 -28.01
N VAL A 316 -8.26 -28.74 -28.30
CA VAL A 316 -8.20 -30.20 -28.13
C VAL A 316 -8.40 -30.83 -29.50
N GLY A 317 -7.36 -31.50 -30.02
CA GLY A 317 -7.33 -31.85 -31.45
C GLY A 317 -7.37 -30.60 -32.32
N ASP A 318 -8.44 -30.43 -33.09
CA ASP A 318 -8.67 -29.24 -33.95
C ASP A 318 -9.80 -28.33 -33.43
N GLU A 319 -10.35 -28.61 -32.24
CA GLU A 319 -11.48 -27.89 -31.67
C GLU A 319 -11.03 -26.93 -30.57
N VAL A 320 -11.38 -25.65 -30.68
CA VAL A 320 -11.24 -24.68 -29.59
C VAL A 320 -12.29 -24.98 -28.53
N VAL A 321 -11.85 -25.45 -27.36
CA VAL A 321 -12.76 -25.85 -26.28
C VAL A 321 -12.95 -24.76 -25.23
N ASP A 322 -11.97 -23.88 -25.04
CA ASP A 322 -12.08 -22.72 -24.15
C ASP A 322 -11.38 -21.50 -24.76
N THR A 323 -11.88 -20.31 -24.44
CA THR A 323 -11.31 -19.04 -24.88
C THR A 323 -11.45 -18.01 -23.77
N VAL A 324 -10.35 -17.33 -23.46
CA VAL A 324 -10.33 -16.18 -22.55
C VAL A 324 -9.69 -14.98 -23.22
N ARG A 325 -10.16 -13.79 -22.86
CA ARG A 325 -9.54 -12.51 -23.26
C ARG A 325 -8.72 -11.95 -22.10
N SER A 326 -7.64 -11.28 -22.41
CA SER A 326 -6.70 -10.67 -21.46
C SER A 326 -6.05 -9.44 -22.10
N TYR A 327 -5.08 -8.84 -21.43
CA TYR A 327 -4.23 -7.80 -21.99
C TYR A 327 -2.80 -7.92 -21.47
N VAL A 328 -1.85 -7.34 -22.19
CA VAL A 328 -0.43 -7.32 -21.79
C VAL A 328 0.21 -5.97 -22.06
N GLY A 329 1.00 -5.48 -21.10
CA GLY A 329 1.90 -4.35 -21.29
C GLY A 329 3.35 -4.83 -21.34
N LEU A 330 4.10 -4.44 -22.38
CA LEU A 330 5.50 -4.83 -22.51
C LEU A 330 6.40 -3.82 -21.80
N ARG A 331 7.01 -4.23 -20.67
CA ARG A 331 7.95 -3.39 -19.91
C ARG A 331 8.99 -4.22 -19.19
N LYS A 332 10.16 -3.64 -18.96
CA LYS A 332 11.22 -4.21 -18.12
C LYS A 332 11.55 -3.26 -16.98
N ILE A 333 11.55 -3.77 -15.74
CA ILE A 333 12.05 -3.05 -14.57
C ILE A 333 13.33 -3.73 -14.10
N GLU A 334 14.36 -2.95 -13.77
CA GLU A 334 15.62 -3.45 -13.24
C GLU A 334 16.29 -2.38 -12.38
N ARG A 335 17.27 -2.76 -11.55
CA ARG A 335 18.17 -1.79 -10.91
C ARG A 335 19.53 -1.80 -11.61
N LYS A 336 20.12 -0.63 -11.82
CA LYS A 336 21.42 -0.51 -12.49
C LYS A 336 22.16 0.73 -12.01
N LYS A 337 23.49 0.68 -12.03
CA LYS A 337 24.31 1.89 -11.84
C LYS A 337 24.09 2.84 -13.02
N ALA A 338 23.62 4.05 -12.72
CA ALA A 338 23.39 5.10 -13.70
C ALA A 338 24.65 5.98 -13.92
N ALA A 339 24.57 6.92 -14.86
CA ALA A 339 25.67 7.80 -15.25
C ALA A 339 26.11 8.77 -14.15
N ASP A 340 25.23 9.07 -13.20
CA ASP A 340 25.51 9.88 -12.00
C ASP A 340 26.27 9.12 -10.91
N GLY A 341 26.52 7.82 -11.10
CA GLY A 341 27.24 6.97 -10.17
C GLY A 341 26.39 6.28 -9.11
N PHE A 342 25.10 6.60 -9.00
CA PHE A 342 24.16 5.95 -8.08
C PHE A 342 23.57 4.68 -8.71
N VAL A 343 23.12 3.74 -7.88
CA VAL A 343 22.27 2.65 -8.35
C VAL A 343 20.84 3.18 -8.38
N ARG A 344 20.24 3.17 -9.58
CA ARG A 344 18.90 3.65 -9.88
C ARG A 344 18.02 2.49 -10.32
N ILE A 345 16.72 2.65 -10.17
CA ILE A 345 15.67 1.85 -10.76
C ILE A 345 15.47 2.34 -12.20
N HIS A 346 15.47 1.41 -13.13
CA HIS A 346 15.32 1.64 -14.56
C HIS A 346 14.03 1.01 -15.05
N LEU A 347 13.25 1.76 -15.82
CA LEU A 347 12.13 1.28 -16.61
C LEU A 347 12.52 1.34 -18.09
N ASN A 348 12.41 0.22 -18.79
CA ASN A 348 12.73 0.10 -20.21
C ASN A 348 14.15 0.63 -20.53
N GLY A 349 15.11 0.32 -19.67
CA GLY A 349 16.52 0.68 -19.80
C GLY A 349 16.88 2.10 -19.33
N LYS A 350 15.93 2.95 -18.95
CA LYS A 350 16.17 4.34 -18.52
C LYS A 350 15.88 4.53 -17.04
N PRO A 351 16.67 5.33 -16.29
CA PRO A 351 16.36 5.69 -14.91
C PRO A 351 14.95 6.28 -14.79
N VAL A 352 14.21 5.87 -13.76
CA VAL A 352 12.87 6.39 -13.46
C VAL A 352 12.79 6.77 -11.98
N PHE A 353 12.69 8.07 -11.71
CA PHE A 353 12.37 8.53 -10.36
C PHE A 353 10.89 8.26 -10.08
N GLN A 354 10.58 7.62 -8.96
CA GLN A 354 9.22 7.24 -8.63
C GLN A 354 8.68 8.13 -7.51
N PHE A 355 7.52 8.76 -7.76
CA PHE A 355 6.82 9.54 -6.75
C PHE A 355 5.35 9.19 -6.75
N GLY A 356 4.84 8.87 -5.57
CA GLY A 356 3.49 8.38 -5.37
C GLY A 356 3.10 8.35 -3.91
N PRO A 357 1.81 8.22 -3.59
CA PRO A 357 1.38 8.06 -2.21
C PRO A 357 1.30 6.60 -1.75
N LEU A 358 1.21 6.40 -0.44
CA LEU A 358 0.59 5.21 0.16
C LEU A 358 -0.91 5.21 -0.14
N ASP A 359 -1.41 4.09 -0.62
CA ASP A 359 -2.82 3.74 -0.66
C ASP A 359 -3.14 2.80 0.51
N GLN A 360 -3.83 3.30 1.54
CA GLN A 360 -4.37 2.42 2.60
C GLN A 360 -5.55 1.59 2.09
N GLY A 361 -6.21 2.06 1.02
CA GLY A 361 -7.39 1.43 0.44
C GLY A 361 -8.61 1.43 1.33
N TYR A 362 -8.73 2.38 2.26
CA TYR A 362 -9.91 2.54 3.10
C TYR A 362 -10.92 3.52 2.50
N TRP A 363 -12.20 3.20 2.65
CA TRP A 363 -13.37 3.97 2.24
C TRP A 363 -14.26 4.19 3.45
N PRO A 364 -14.74 5.42 3.70
CA PRO A 364 -15.58 5.65 4.87
C PRO A 364 -16.94 4.91 4.80
N ASP A 365 -17.38 4.56 3.59
CA ASP A 365 -18.66 3.91 3.31
C ASP A 365 -18.55 2.40 3.03
N GLY A 366 -17.41 1.92 2.52
CA GLY A 366 -17.18 0.51 2.18
C GLY A 366 -16.02 -0.19 2.92
N ILE A 367 -15.31 0.53 3.80
CA ILE A 367 -14.09 0.10 4.50
C ILE A 367 -13.02 -0.38 3.51
N LEU A 368 -12.77 -1.67 3.32
CA LEU A 368 -11.80 -2.14 2.32
C LEU A 368 -12.39 -2.20 0.90
N THR A 369 -13.72 -2.15 0.78
CA THR A 369 -14.47 -2.28 -0.48
C THR A 369 -14.67 -0.90 -1.10
N PRO A 370 -14.19 -0.64 -2.33
CA PRO A 370 -14.57 0.59 -3.03
C PRO A 370 -16.08 0.57 -3.35
N PRO A 371 -16.78 1.71 -3.25
CA PRO A 371 -18.22 1.78 -3.49
C PRO A 371 -18.61 1.47 -4.94
N THR A 372 -17.81 1.91 -5.91
CA THR A 372 -18.03 1.69 -7.35
C THR A 372 -16.70 1.57 -8.11
N ASP A 373 -16.74 1.09 -9.36
CA ASP A 373 -15.57 1.10 -10.24
C ASP A 373 -15.12 2.52 -10.62
N GLU A 374 -16.06 3.46 -10.73
CA GLU A 374 -15.77 4.88 -10.89
C GLU A 374 -14.99 5.47 -9.71
N ALA A 375 -15.26 5.01 -8.48
CA ALA A 375 -14.53 5.46 -7.29
C ALA A 375 -13.05 5.03 -7.35
N ILE A 376 -12.80 3.78 -7.76
CA ILE A 376 -11.45 3.27 -8.02
C ILE A 376 -10.73 4.16 -9.04
N ARG A 377 -11.39 4.39 -10.19
CA ARG A 377 -10.83 5.19 -11.27
C ARG A 377 -10.53 6.62 -10.82
N TYR A 378 -11.41 7.24 -10.03
CA TYR A 378 -11.26 8.60 -9.53
C TYR A 378 -9.97 8.78 -8.72
N ASP A 379 -9.72 7.91 -7.74
CA ASP A 379 -8.50 8.02 -6.90
C ASP A 379 -7.24 7.94 -7.80
N LEU A 380 -7.20 7.02 -8.77
CA LEU A 380 -6.04 6.85 -9.66
C LEU A 380 -5.88 7.97 -10.69
N GLU A 381 -6.97 8.49 -11.26
CA GLU A 381 -6.93 9.66 -12.17
C GLU A 381 -6.51 10.92 -11.43
N PHE A 382 -6.92 11.08 -10.17
CA PHE A 382 -6.47 12.16 -9.32
C PHE A 382 -4.95 12.12 -9.14
N LEU A 383 -4.36 10.94 -8.88
CA LEU A 383 -2.90 10.79 -8.79
C LEU A 383 -2.17 11.21 -10.05
N LYS A 384 -2.68 10.83 -11.23
CA LYS A 384 -2.13 11.29 -12.52
C LYS A 384 -2.25 12.80 -12.67
N THR A 385 -3.37 13.38 -12.26
CA THR A 385 -3.63 14.82 -12.35
C THR A 385 -2.61 15.64 -11.54
N ILE A 386 -2.32 15.20 -10.31
CA ILE A 386 -1.31 15.83 -9.44
C ILE A 386 0.13 15.43 -9.81
N GLY A 387 0.33 14.67 -10.89
CA GLY A 387 1.66 14.36 -11.41
C GLY A 387 2.38 13.21 -10.70
N CYS A 388 1.71 12.40 -9.90
CA CYS A 388 2.27 11.13 -9.42
C CYS A 388 2.41 10.15 -10.59
N ASN A 389 3.49 9.38 -10.60
CA ASN A 389 3.73 8.31 -11.57
C ASN A 389 3.69 6.91 -10.93
N MET A 390 3.53 6.85 -9.61
CA MET A 390 3.54 5.64 -8.79
C MET A 390 2.46 5.72 -7.71
N VAL A 391 2.08 4.56 -7.17
CA VAL A 391 1.29 4.39 -5.94
C VAL A 391 1.75 3.11 -5.23
N ARG A 392 1.82 3.12 -3.90
CA ARG A 392 2.15 1.94 -3.10
C ARG A 392 0.89 1.43 -2.41
N VAL A 393 0.44 0.23 -2.78
CA VAL A 393 -0.67 -0.46 -2.12
C VAL A 393 -0.16 -0.99 -0.79
N HIS A 394 -0.64 -0.43 0.32
CA HIS A 394 -0.02 -0.58 1.62
C HIS A 394 -0.67 -1.67 2.47
N VAL A 395 0.09 -2.74 2.77
CA VAL A 395 -0.28 -3.90 3.60
C VAL A 395 -1.71 -4.43 3.39
N LYS A 396 -2.15 -4.43 2.12
CA LYS A 396 -3.51 -4.71 1.63
C LYS A 396 -3.44 -5.23 0.18
N THR A 397 -4.49 -5.87 -0.33
CA THR A 397 -4.78 -5.97 -1.78
C THR A 397 -6.07 -5.24 -2.17
N HIS A 398 -6.22 -4.83 -3.43
CA HIS A 398 -7.47 -4.28 -3.95
C HIS A 398 -8.26 -5.31 -4.78
N PRO A 399 -9.52 -5.06 -5.17
CA PRO A 399 -10.14 -5.80 -6.27
C PRO A 399 -9.29 -5.68 -7.56
N GLU A 400 -9.26 -6.71 -8.40
CA GLU A 400 -8.45 -6.74 -9.64
C GLU A 400 -8.76 -5.56 -10.59
N ARG A 401 -9.98 -5.03 -10.51
CA ARG A 401 -10.42 -3.80 -11.19
C ARG A 401 -9.53 -2.58 -10.89
N TRP A 402 -9.00 -2.46 -9.68
CA TRP A 402 -8.07 -1.39 -9.30
C TRP A 402 -6.75 -1.49 -10.07
N TYR A 403 -6.18 -2.69 -10.16
CA TYR A 403 -4.93 -2.91 -10.89
C TYR A 403 -5.12 -2.74 -12.39
N TYR A 404 -6.28 -3.13 -12.92
CA TYR A 404 -6.67 -2.81 -14.30
C TYR A 404 -6.65 -1.30 -14.58
N TRP A 405 -7.20 -0.48 -13.68
CA TRP A 405 -7.14 0.97 -13.84
C TRP A 405 -5.71 1.51 -13.70
N ALA A 406 -4.89 0.98 -12.80
CA ALA A 406 -3.47 1.34 -12.68
C ALA A 406 -2.69 1.02 -13.97
N ASP A 407 -2.93 -0.15 -14.58
CA ASP A 407 -2.35 -0.57 -15.86
C ASP A 407 -2.77 0.37 -17.00
N ARG A 408 -4.05 0.73 -17.05
CA ARG A 408 -4.64 1.58 -18.10
C ARG A 408 -4.23 3.04 -18.01
N LEU A 409 -4.10 3.57 -16.79
CA LEU A 409 -3.76 4.97 -16.54
C LEU A 409 -2.25 5.21 -16.51
N GLY A 410 -1.43 4.17 -16.43
CA GLY A 410 0.01 4.28 -16.36
C GLY A 410 0.48 4.79 -15.00
N LEU A 411 0.20 4.01 -13.96
CA LEU A 411 0.80 4.18 -12.63
C LEU A 411 1.68 2.97 -12.33
N LEU A 412 2.89 3.22 -11.84
CA LEU A 412 3.73 2.18 -11.24
C LEU A 412 3.13 1.77 -9.90
N VAL A 413 3.16 0.48 -9.58
CA VAL A 413 2.59 -0.07 -8.35
C VAL A 413 3.66 -0.81 -7.57
N TRP A 414 3.81 -0.42 -6.30
CA TRP A 414 4.48 -1.23 -5.28
C TRP A 414 3.38 -1.99 -4.54
N GLN A 415 3.45 -3.32 -4.54
CA GLN A 415 2.45 -4.15 -3.90
C GLN A 415 3.02 -4.76 -2.62
N ASP A 416 2.51 -4.31 -1.48
CA ASP A 416 2.83 -4.91 -0.20
C ASP A 416 2.08 -6.23 0.01
N MET A 417 2.72 -7.18 0.68
CA MET A 417 2.01 -8.27 1.32
C MET A 417 1.32 -7.75 2.58
N ILE A 418 0.18 -8.35 2.92
CA ILE A 418 -0.55 -8.04 4.15
C ILE A 418 0.31 -8.49 5.34
N CYS A 419 0.60 -7.55 6.23
CA CYS A 419 1.38 -7.84 7.43
C CYS A 419 0.58 -8.65 8.47
N LEU A 420 1.28 -9.54 9.16
CA LEU A 420 0.82 -10.08 10.44
C LEU A 420 0.79 -8.95 11.51
N PRO A 421 0.21 -9.18 12.70
CA PRO A 421 0.11 -8.15 13.74
C PRO A 421 1.49 -7.60 14.17
N LYS A 422 1.58 -6.27 14.41
CA LYS A 422 2.86 -5.56 14.66
C LYS A 422 3.55 -5.94 15.97
N TYR A 423 2.78 -6.26 17.01
CA TYR A 423 3.30 -6.36 18.37
C TYR A 423 2.78 -7.58 19.13
N GLY A 424 3.61 -8.10 20.04
CA GLY A 424 3.25 -9.10 21.04
C GLY A 424 3.18 -10.54 20.52
N GLN A 425 2.93 -10.72 19.22
CA GLN A 425 2.71 -12.03 18.64
C GLN A 425 4.00 -12.74 18.22
N THR A 426 4.03 -14.05 18.48
CA THR A 426 5.07 -14.96 18.01
C THR A 426 4.67 -15.47 16.64
N VAL A 427 5.51 -15.26 15.62
CA VAL A 427 5.29 -15.91 14.34
C VAL A 427 5.67 -17.39 14.46
N THR A 428 4.66 -18.25 14.64
CA THR A 428 4.83 -19.71 14.68
C THR A 428 5.07 -20.28 13.28
N LYS A 429 5.45 -21.56 13.20
CA LYS A 429 5.60 -22.23 11.89
C LYS A 429 4.28 -22.26 11.12
N GLU A 430 3.18 -22.44 11.83
CA GLU A 430 1.82 -22.45 11.29
C GLU A 430 1.45 -21.06 10.74
N ALA A 431 1.73 -19.99 11.49
CA ALA A 431 1.51 -18.61 11.05
C ALA A 431 2.35 -18.28 9.80
N SER A 432 3.62 -18.66 9.80
CA SER A 432 4.52 -18.47 8.66
C SER A 432 4.06 -19.23 7.42
N ALA A 433 3.61 -20.48 7.57
CA ALA A 433 3.13 -21.30 6.45
C ALA A 433 1.81 -20.75 5.85
N GLN A 434 0.89 -20.30 6.70
CA GLN A 434 -0.35 -19.67 6.26
C GLN A 434 -0.07 -18.34 5.56
N TRP A 435 0.77 -17.48 6.14
CA TRP A 435 1.18 -16.22 5.53
C TRP A 435 1.91 -16.42 4.19
N GLN A 436 2.80 -17.42 4.10
CA GLN A 436 3.45 -17.80 2.84
C GLN A 436 2.42 -18.22 1.78
N THR A 437 1.40 -18.99 2.17
CA THR A 437 0.33 -19.41 1.25
C THR A 437 -0.41 -18.20 0.68
N GLU A 438 -0.75 -17.23 1.54
CA GLU A 438 -1.40 -15.98 1.11
C GLU A 438 -0.49 -15.11 0.22
N LEU A 439 0.82 -15.01 0.54
CA LEU A 439 1.82 -14.31 -0.28
C LEU A 439 1.94 -14.93 -1.68
N GLU A 440 2.08 -16.25 -1.75
CA GLU A 440 2.21 -16.97 -3.01
C GLU A 440 0.96 -16.81 -3.88
N ARG A 441 -0.24 -16.91 -3.29
CA ARG A 441 -1.50 -16.67 -3.99
C ARG A 441 -1.59 -15.23 -4.48
N MET A 442 -1.22 -14.25 -3.65
CA MET A 442 -1.17 -12.84 -4.05
C MET A 442 -0.35 -12.65 -5.32
N MET A 443 0.86 -13.21 -5.38
CA MET A 443 1.72 -13.13 -6.56
C MET A 443 1.13 -13.85 -7.78
N ASP A 444 0.44 -14.97 -7.57
CA ASP A 444 -0.16 -15.74 -8.66
C ASP A 444 -1.31 -14.99 -9.36
N TRP A 445 -2.18 -14.33 -8.59
CA TRP A 445 -3.33 -13.63 -9.18
C TRP A 445 -2.97 -12.23 -9.68
N LEU A 446 -1.98 -11.56 -9.07
CA LEU A 446 -1.54 -10.22 -9.49
C LEU A 446 -0.41 -10.21 -10.53
N GLY A 447 0.24 -11.36 -10.78
CA GLY A 447 1.48 -11.45 -11.54
C GLY A 447 1.43 -10.97 -13.01
N ASN A 448 0.24 -10.78 -13.57
CA ASN A 448 0.05 -10.33 -14.97
C ASN A 448 -0.06 -8.80 -15.13
N HIS A 449 -0.22 -8.05 -14.05
CA HIS A 449 -0.38 -6.58 -14.14
C HIS A 449 0.95 -5.88 -14.44
N PRO A 450 1.10 -5.20 -15.60
CA PRO A 450 2.34 -4.49 -15.95
C PRO A 450 2.65 -3.33 -15.00
N SER A 451 1.65 -2.73 -14.36
CA SER A 451 1.80 -1.65 -13.38
C SER A 451 2.61 -2.08 -12.15
N ILE A 452 2.45 -3.32 -11.69
CA ILE A 452 3.21 -3.83 -10.56
C ILE A 452 4.66 -4.00 -10.98
N ILE A 453 5.54 -3.25 -10.34
CA ILE A 453 6.99 -3.27 -10.60
C ILE A 453 7.82 -3.71 -9.40
N MET A 454 7.19 -3.81 -8.22
CA MET A 454 7.86 -4.17 -6.98
C MET A 454 6.93 -4.96 -6.05
N TRP A 455 7.48 -6.03 -5.47
CA TRP A 455 6.87 -6.78 -4.38
C TRP A 455 7.51 -6.37 -3.05
N VAL A 456 6.69 -6.13 -2.03
CA VAL A 456 7.14 -5.74 -0.68
C VAL A 456 6.64 -6.77 0.35
N PRO A 457 7.45 -7.78 0.72
CA PRO A 457 7.00 -8.83 1.64
C PRO A 457 6.77 -8.31 3.06
N PHE A 458 7.60 -7.40 3.57
CA PHE A 458 7.50 -6.91 4.94
C PHE A 458 7.51 -5.40 5.00
N ASN A 459 6.73 -4.85 5.93
CA ASN A 459 6.65 -3.42 6.20
C ASN A 459 6.88 -3.14 7.69
N GLU A 460 7.79 -2.21 7.99
CA GLU A 460 8.15 -1.73 9.33
C GLU A 460 8.42 -2.82 10.41
N GLY A 461 8.84 -4.01 10.02
CA GLY A 461 9.06 -5.13 10.94
C GLY A 461 7.80 -5.86 11.42
N TRP A 462 6.61 -5.57 10.87
CA TRP A 462 5.36 -6.15 11.34
C TRP A 462 5.27 -7.62 10.94
N GLY A 463 5.39 -8.51 11.93
CA GLY A 463 5.47 -9.95 11.68
C GLY A 463 6.63 -10.36 10.80
N GLN A 464 7.68 -9.54 10.70
CA GLN A 464 8.84 -9.84 9.87
C GLN A 464 9.59 -11.05 10.44
N HIS A 465 9.79 -12.06 9.61
CA HIS A 465 10.45 -13.32 9.95
C HIS A 465 11.08 -13.92 8.69
N ASP A 466 12.15 -14.71 8.82
CA ASP A 466 12.83 -15.38 7.70
C ASP A 466 13.05 -14.49 6.45
N THR A 467 13.38 -13.21 6.66
CA THR A 467 13.37 -12.18 5.60
C THR A 467 14.19 -12.56 4.37
N GLU A 468 15.38 -13.13 4.57
CA GLU A 468 16.25 -13.59 3.48
C GLU A 468 15.60 -14.70 2.65
N ARG A 469 14.94 -15.66 3.31
CA ARG A 469 14.25 -16.77 2.66
C ARG A 469 13.07 -16.27 1.83
N PHE A 470 12.26 -15.36 2.37
CA PHE A 470 11.10 -14.84 1.65
C PHE A 470 11.49 -13.90 0.52
N ALA A 471 12.53 -13.08 0.68
CA ALA A 471 13.06 -12.27 -0.42
C ALA A 471 13.53 -13.17 -1.58
N ALA A 472 14.23 -14.27 -1.28
CA ALA A 472 14.63 -15.25 -2.29
C ALA A 472 13.44 -15.97 -2.93
N LEU A 473 12.45 -16.38 -2.15
CA LEU A 473 11.22 -17.02 -2.65
C LEU A 473 10.47 -16.12 -3.63
N VAL A 474 10.31 -14.83 -3.29
CA VAL A 474 9.65 -13.86 -4.16
C VAL A 474 10.43 -13.66 -5.46
N ALA A 475 11.76 -13.53 -5.37
CA ALA A 475 12.61 -13.39 -6.56
C ALA A 475 12.60 -14.64 -7.46
N GLU A 476 12.53 -15.84 -6.88
CA GLU A 476 12.43 -17.11 -7.61
C GLU A 476 11.06 -17.25 -8.29
N ARG A 477 9.97 -16.89 -7.60
CA ARG A 477 8.61 -16.98 -8.13
C ARG A 477 8.31 -15.92 -9.19
N ASP A 478 8.91 -14.74 -9.07
CA ASP A 478 8.76 -13.65 -10.05
C ASP A 478 10.04 -12.83 -10.26
N GLY A 479 10.89 -13.32 -11.16
CA GLY A 479 12.11 -12.61 -11.58
C GLY A 479 11.88 -11.41 -12.53
N THR A 480 10.63 -10.98 -12.76
CA THR A 480 10.32 -9.87 -13.68
C THR A 480 10.06 -8.53 -12.97
N ARG A 481 10.13 -8.52 -11.63
CA ARG A 481 9.84 -7.38 -10.76
C ARG A 481 10.91 -7.23 -9.69
N LEU A 482 10.98 -6.05 -9.09
CA LEU A 482 11.89 -5.77 -7.98
C LEU A 482 11.35 -6.33 -6.66
N VAL A 483 12.24 -6.58 -5.71
CA VAL A 483 11.91 -7.00 -4.33
C VAL A 483 12.40 -5.96 -3.33
N ASN A 484 11.47 -5.34 -2.60
CA ASN A 484 11.78 -4.57 -1.41
C ASN A 484 11.53 -5.45 -0.19
N SER A 485 12.57 -6.14 0.30
CA SER A 485 12.41 -7.25 1.24
C SER A 485 11.84 -6.83 2.59
N ALA A 486 12.17 -5.63 3.06
CA ALA A 486 11.70 -5.07 4.31
C ALA A 486 11.68 -3.53 4.17
N SER A 487 10.49 -2.98 3.95
CA SER A 487 10.30 -1.54 3.80
C SER A 487 10.58 -0.84 5.13
N GLY A 488 11.55 0.08 5.12
CA GLY A 488 11.95 0.94 6.23
C GLY A 488 12.78 0.24 7.31
N TRP A 489 12.14 -0.61 8.11
CA TRP A 489 12.73 -1.17 9.33
C TRP A 489 13.49 -2.47 9.09
N ALA A 490 14.36 -2.83 10.04
CA ALA A 490 14.98 -4.14 10.18
C ALA A 490 15.50 -4.76 8.86
N ASP A 491 16.16 -3.92 8.05
CA ASP A 491 16.82 -4.37 6.83
C ASP A 491 17.90 -5.42 7.15
N VAL A 492 17.94 -6.48 6.33
CA VAL A 492 18.92 -7.57 6.44
C VAL A 492 19.86 -7.62 5.22
N GLY A 493 19.87 -6.58 4.38
CA GLY A 493 20.84 -6.46 3.28
C GLY A 493 20.47 -7.22 2.01
N VAL A 494 19.24 -7.70 1.88
CA VAL A 494 18.74 -8.45 0.70
C VAL A 494 17.74 -7.63 -0.11
N GLY A 495 17.29 -8.19 -1.23
CA GLY A 495 16.40 -7.50 -2.16
C GLY A 495 17.12 -6.47 -3.03
N ASP A 496 16.34 -5.56 -3.59
CA ASP A 496 16.74 -4.67 -4.66
C ASP A 496 16.80 -3.19 -4.23
N THR A 497 16.21 -2.88 -3.08
CA THR A 497 16.15 -1.54 -2.49
C THR A 497 16.69 -1.53 -1.06
N LEU A 498 17.34 -0.43 -0.69
CA LEU A 498 17.53 -0.02 0.70
C LEU A 498 16.47 1.06 0.99
N ASP A 499 15.48 0.68 1.78
CA ASP A 499 14.29 1.48 2.03
C ASP A 499 14.33 2.12 3.42
N HIS A 500 14.13 3.44 3.49
CA HIS A 500 14.03 4.21 4.72
C HIS A 500 12.64 4.83 4.88
N HIS A 501 12.13 4.87 6.11
CA HIS A 501 10.96 5.67 6.43
C HIS A 501 11.39 6.91 7.21
N ASP A 502 11.09 8.10 6.67
CA ASP A 502 11.45 9.38 7.29
C ASP A 502 10.31 10.40 7.17
N TYR A 503 9.67 10.60 8.31
CA TYR A 503 8.51 11.49 8.48
C TYR A 503 8.88 12.91 8.90
N SER A 504 10.17 13.24 8.99
CA SER A 504 10.62 14.60 9.29
C SER A 504 10.41 15.52 8.08
N PHE A 505 10.31 16.82 8.36
CA PHE A 505 10.20 17.84 7.31
C PHE A 505 11.46 17.93 6.43
N TYR A 506 12.64 17.64 7.00
CA TYR A 506 13.90 17.52 6.25
C TYR A 506 14.30 16.06 6.16
N SER A 507 13.59 15.31 5.31
CA SER A 507 13.86 13.89 5.10
C SER A 507 15.33 13.62 4.80
N SER A 508 15.76 12.44 5.18
CA SER A 508 17.12 11.96 5.05
C SER A 508 17.14 10.58 4.41
N VAL A 509 18.24 10.26 3.74
CA VAL A 509 18.45 8.95 3.12
C VAL A 509 19.77 8.36 3.56
N ALA A 510 19.85 7.02 3.60
CA ALA A 510 21.13 6.36 3.80
C ALA A 510 22.17 6.83 2.77
N LEU A 511 23.43 6.96 3.20
CA LEU A 511 24.52 7.01 2.23
C LEU A 511 24.49 5.75 1.33
N GLN A 512 24.53 5.98 0.02
CA GLN A 512 24.49 4.92 -1.01
C GLN A 512 25.47 3.76 -0.78
N GLN A 513 26.62 4.01 -0.15
CA GLN A 513 27.62 2.97 0.17
C GLN A 513 27.05 1.84 1.05
N TYR A 514 26.01 2.12 1.84
CA TYR A 514 25.33 1.13 2.67
C TYR A 514 24.30 0.29 1.90
N ALA A 515 23.91 0.74 0.71
CA ALA A 515 22.91 0.06 -0.09
C ALA A 515 23.45 -1.23 -0.73
N GLY A 516 24.77 -1.45 -0.79
CA GLY A 516 25.33 -2.73 -1.26
C GLY A 516 24.94 -3.11 -2.69
N GLY A 517 24.73 -2.12 -3.58
CA GLY A 517 24.24 -2.35 -4.95
C GLY A 517 22.72 -2.31 -5.10
N ARG A 518 21.98 -1.93 -4.06
CA ARG A 518 20.54 -1.66 -4.07
C ARG A 518 20.25 -0.18 -4.36
N ALA A 519 19.06 0.13 -4.86
CA ALA A 519 18.60 1.51 -5.01
C ALA A 519 18.16 2.08 -3.65
N VAL A 520 18.43 3.36 -3.37
CA VAL A 520 18.04 4.01 -2.11
C VAL A 520 16.70 4.70 -2.28
N VAL A 521 15.74 4.35 -1.43
CA VAL A 521 14.35 4.82 -1.54
C VAL A 521 13.80 5.28 -0.18
N LEU A 522 12.80 6.15 -0.23
CA LEU A 522 11.95 6.48 0.90
C LEU A 522 10.60 5.76 0.74
N GLY A 523 10.45 4.58 1.34
CA GLY A 523 9.23 3.78 1.25
C GLY A 523 8.05 4.37 1.99
N GLU A 524 8.29 5.30 2.93
CA GLU A 524 7.29 6.21 3.49
C GLU A 524 7.95 7.52 3.94
N ALA A 525 7.39 8.66 3.55
CA ALA A 525 7.86 9.97 3.97
C ALA A 525 6.76 11.03 3.90
N GLY A 526 7.03 12.20 4.48
CA GLY A 526 6.11 13.34 4.46
C GLY A 526 4.86 13.12 5.32
N GLY A 527 3.69 13.27 4.71
CA GLY A 527 2.40 13.16 5.40
C GLY A 527 2.06 14.34 6.29
N PHE A 528 1.97 15.51 5.68
CA PHE A 528 1.62 16.76 6.35
C PHE A 528 0.15 16.77 6.73
N ASN A 529 -0.14 17.08 7.99
CA ASN A 529 -1.49 17.08 8.51
C ASN A 529 -2.18 18.41 8.20
N MET A 530 -3.43 18.34 7.76
CA MET A 530 -4.31 19.50 7.70
C MET A 530 -5.73 19.05 8.01
N VAL A 531 -6.48 19.77 8.84
CA VAL A 531 -7.90 19.49 9.05
C VAL A 531 -8.72 20.21 7.98
N VAL A 532 -9.68 19.51 7.37
CA VAL A 532 -10.71 20.15 6.54
C VAL A 532 -12.05 20.02 7.29
N PRO A 533 -12.58 21.10 7.86
CA PRO A 533 -13.82 21.06 8.63
C PRO A 533 -14.99 20.45 7.84
N GLY A 534 -15.78 19.58 8.49
CA GLY A 534 -16.91 18.88 7.87
C GLY A 534 -16.55 17.60 7.11
N HIS A 535 -15.26 17.30 6.93
CA HIS A 535 -14.77 16.15 6.16
C HIS A 535 -13.94 15.16 7.00
N THR A 536 -14.08 15.20 8.32
CA THR A 536 -13.36 14.34 9.26
C THR A 536 -14.22 13.15 9.68
N TRP A 537 -13.61 11.98 9.84
CA TRP A 537 -14.30 10.74 10.23
C TRP A 537 -15.06 10.85 11.55
N HIS A 538 -14.49 11.57 12.51
CA HIS A 538 -15.03 11.76 13.86
C HIS A 538 -15.82 13.07 14.02
N GLY A 539 -16.13 13.75 12.91
CA GLY A 539 -16.86 15.02 12.89
C GLY A 539 -16.19 16.11 13.73
N ASP A 540 -17.00 16.86 14.49
CA ASP A 540 -16.53 17.98 15.35
C ASP A 540 -15.78 17.52 16.62
N LYS A 541 -15.69 16.21 16.88
CA LYS A 541 -15.19 15.64 18.14
C LYS A 541 -13.68 15.27 18.13
N GLU A 542 -12.92 15.66 17.11
CA GLU A 542 -11.52 15.19 16.90
C GLU A 542 -10.63 16.24 16.20
N PRO A 543 -9.31 16.02 16.13
CA PRO A 543 -8.27 16.33 17.10
C PRO A 543 -7.63 17.71 16.83
N SER A 544 -8.36 18.68 16.24
CA SER A 544 -7.77 20.02 15.94
C SER A 544 -7.15 20.68 17.17
N THR A 545 -7.57 20.27 18.38
CA THR A 545 -7.08 20.71 19.69
C THR A 545 -5.87 19.93 20.23
N THR A 546 -5.43 18.84 19.59
CA THR A 546 -4.25 18.03 19.97
C THR A 546 -3.21 17.91 18.86
N LEU A 547 -3.45 18.54 17.70
CA LEU A 547 -2.47 18.66 16.65
C LEU A 547 -1.33 19.58 17.11
N ASP A 548 -0.12 19.02 17.16
CA ASP A 548 1.08 19.81 17.42
C ASP A 548 1.41 20.60 16.15
N TYR A 549 1.42 21.93 16.27
CA TYR A 549 1.66 22.84 15.17
C TYR A 549 3.18 23.02 15.00
N ALA A 550 3.68 22.48 13.90
CA ALA A 550 5.01 22.67 13.33
C ALA A 550 6.19 22.54 14.32
N ASP A 551 6.80 21.35 14.32
CA ASP A 551 8.22 21.20 14.60
C ASP A 551 8.95 20.62 13.37
N ASP A 552 10.24 20.91 13.21
CA ASP A 552 11.05 20.37 12.11
C ASP A 552 11.38 18.86 12.32
N GLY A 553 11.02 18.30 13.49
CA GLY A 553 11.36 16.94 13.90
C GLY A 553 10.31 15.90 13.51
N GLY A 554 9.05 16.29 13.38
CA GLY A 554 7.94 15.42 13.01
C GLY A 554 7.31 15.80 11.67
N ARG A 555 6.06 15.37 11.49
CA ARG A 555 5.22 15.73 10.35
C ARG A 555 4.60 17.11 10.59
N PRO A 556 4.86 18.12 9.76
CA PRO A 556 4.17 19.40 9.84
C PRO A 556 2.65 19.27 9.93
N THR A 557 2.05 20.04 10.82
CA THR A 557 0.61 20.30 10.84
C THR A 557 0.37 21.76 10.46
N VAL A 558 -0.51 21.98 9.48
CA VAL A 558 -0.81 23.31 8.92
C VAL A 558 -2.31 23.61 9.02
N ALA A 559 -2.65 24.90 9.01
CA ALA A 559 -4.04 25.34 9.15
C ALA A 559 -4.72 25.61 7.81
N THR A 560 -3.96 25.89 6.75
CA THR A 560 -4.52 26.31 5.46
C THR A 560 -3.94 25.57 4.26
N ALA A 561 -4.70 25.55 3.16
CA ALA A 561 -4.29 24.95 1.90
C ALA A 561 -3.05 25.63 1.27
N ASP A 562 -2.86 26.92 1.51
CA ASP A 562 -1.69 27.66 1.03
C ASP A 562 -0.44 27.32 1.85
N GLU A 563 -0.55 27.22 3.18
CA GLU A 563 0.53 26.72 4.05
C GLU A 563 0.91 25.27 3.70
N MET A 564 -0.06 24.41 3.43
CA MET A 564 0.19 23.03 3.02
C MET A 564 1.02 22.97 1.73
N LEU A 565 0.66 23.79 0.75
CA LEU A 565 1.38 23.85 -0.52
C LEU A 565 2.80 24.40 -0.34
N GLU A 566 3.00 25.42 0.50
CA GLU A 566 4.30 26.02 0.78
C GLU A 566 5.26 25.02 1.46
N VAL A 567 4.78 24.36 2.53
CA VAL A 567 5.51 23.31 3.23
C VAL A 567 5.85 22.18 2.26
N PHE A 568 4.88 21.71 1.49
CA PHE A 568 5.13 20.63 0.55
C PHE A 568 6.10 21.01 -0.57
N ALA A 569 6.02 22.23 -1.11
CA ALA A 569 6.96 22.70 -2.13
C ALA A 569 8.40 22.73 -1.61
N THR A 570 8.59 23.18 -0.38
CA THR A 570 9.90 23.17 0.28
C THR A 570 10.41 21.74 0.48
N TRP A 571 9.54 20.83 0.92
CA TRP A 571 9.88 19.41 1.06
C TRP A 571 10.30 18.80 -0.27
N VAL A 572 9.54 19.05 -1.35
CA VAL A 572 9.89 18.58 -2.70
C VAL A 572 11.24 19.13 -3.16
N ASP A 573 11.55 20.40 -2.93
CA ASP A 573 12.85 20.97 -3.29
C ASP A 573 14.00 20.33 -2.50
N ASN A 574 13.78 19.91 -1.25
CA ASN A 574 14.76 19.11 -0.50
C ASN A 574 14.92 17.70 -1.11
N LEU A 575 13.83 17.01 -1.46
CA LEU A 575 13.89 15.70 -2.10
C LEU A 575 14.63 15.75 -3.45
N ARG A 576 14.44 16.82 -4.24
CA ARG A 576 15.20 17.06 -5.48
C ARG A 576 16.70 17.12 -5.22
N CYS A 577 17.11 17.76 -4.14
CA CYS A 577 18.51 17.82 -3.73
C CYS A 577 19.04 16.44 -3.28
N LEU A 578 18.24 15.69 -2.51
CA LEU A 578 18.58 14.30 -2.14
C LEU A 578 18.68 13.38 -3.34
N ASN A 579 17.85 13.57 -4.38
CA ASN A 579 18.00 12.84 -5.63
C ASN A 579 19.34 13.16 -6.30
N ALA A 580 19.72 14.44 -6.35
CA ALA A 580 20.93 14.90 -7.02
C ALA A 580 22.25 14.50 -6.31
N PHE A 581 22.33 14.56 -4.98
CA PHE A 581 23.57 14.23 -4.25
C PHE A 581 23.49 13.06 -3.26
N GLY A 582 22.28 12.62 -2.89
CA GLY A 582 22.04 11.54 -1.92
C GLY A 582 21.71 10.19 -2.57
N GLY A 583 21.45 10.15 -3.88
CA GLY A 583 21.07 8.92 -4.59
C GLY A 583 19.61 8.51 -4.41
N LEU A 584 18.77 9.35 -3.80
CA LEU A 584 17.34 9.08 -3.59
C LEU A 584 16.65 8.80 -4.93
N ASP A 585 15.94 7.68 -5.02
CA ASP A 585 15.44 7.17 -6.29
C ASP A 585 13.91 6.97 -6.35
N ALA A 586 13.28 6.83 -5.20
CA ALA A 586 11.83 6.80 -5.08
C ALA A 586 11.38 7.39 -3.75
N VAL A 587 10.19 7.99 -3.73
CA VAL A 587 9.55 8.50 -2.51
C VAL A 587 8.08 8.14 -2.52
N VAL A 588 7.64 7.56 -1.40
CA VAL A 588 6.24 7.28 -1.14
C VAL A 588 5.71 8.29 -0.10
N TYR A 589 4.80 9.16 -0.50
CA TYR A 589 4.16 10.13 0.39
C TYR A 589 3.01 9.47 1.17
N THR A 590 2.94 9.66 2.48
CA THR A 590 1.77 9.19 3.25
C THR A 590 0.69 10.28 3.24
N GLN A 591 -0.37 10.28 2.43
CA GLN A 591 -1.05 9.19 1.69
C GLN A 591 -2.11 9.77 0.68
N ILE A 592 -2.88 8.95 -0.05
CA ILE A 592 -3.90 9.45 -1.03
C ILE A 592 -4.99 10.28 -0.35
N THR A 593 -5.66 9.69 0.64
CA THR A 593 -6.74 10.32 1.39
C THR A 593 -6.41 10.36 2.86
N ASP A 594 -7.04 11.26 3.61
CA ASP A 594 -7.16 11.07 5.06
C ASP A 594 -7.77 9.67 5.31
N VAL A 595 -7.42 9.05 6.43
CA VAL A 595 -7.99 7.76 6.85
C VAL A 595 -8.20 7.78 8.35
N GLU A 596 -9.48 7.83 8.74
CA GLU A 596 -9.93 7.91 10.13
C GLU A 596 -9.21 9.00 10.96
N HIS A 597 -8.18 8.62 11.72
CA HIS A 597 -7.40 9.51 12.59
C HIS A 597 -6.23 10.21 11.87
N GLU A 598 -5.82 9.72 10.70
CA GLU A 598 -4.71 10.30 9.94
C GLU A 598 -5.22 11.33 8.93
N LEU A 599 -4.73 12.57 9.05
CA LEU A 599 -5.24 13.76 8.36
C LEU A 599 -4.26 14.30 7.31
N ASN A 600 -3.48 13.41 6.73
CA ASN A 600 -2.33 13.69 5.88
C ASN A 600 -2.53 13.28 4.42
N GLY A 601 -3.78 13.09 3.99
CA GLY A 601 -4.12 12.81 2.59
C GLY A 601 -3.84 13.97 1.65
N PHE A 602 -3.81 13.71 0.35
CA PHE A 602 -4.04 14.74 -0.67
C PHE A 602 -5.52 15.09 -0.81
N LEU A 603 -6.39 14.15 -0.47
CA LEU A 603 -7.85 14.28 -0.42
C LEU A 603 -8.35 14.07 1.02
N THR A 604 -9.54 14.60 1.33
CA THR A 604 -10.29 14.20 2.52
C THR A 604 -10.72 12.73 2.44
N TYR A 605 -11.03 12.11 3.58
CA TYR A 605 -11.37 10.68 3.63
C TYR A 605 -12.60 10.33 2.78
N ASP A 606 -13.56 11.25 2.70
CA ASP A 606 -14.75 11.16 1.85
C ASP A 606 -14.53 11.54 0.38
N ARG A 607 -13.31 11.88 -0.04
CA ARG A 607 -12.97 12.33 -1.40
C ARG A 607 -13.75 13.58 -1.87
N GLN A 608 -14.47 14.28 -1.00
CA GLN A 608 -15.28 15.43 -1.39
C GLN A 608 -14.44 16.71 -1.58
N ALA A 609 -13.28 16.80 -0.94
CA ALA A 609 -12.40 17.96 -1.04
C ALA A 609 -10.92 17.56 -1.19
N PRO A 610 -10.18 18.13 -2.16
CA PRO A 610 -8.73 18.10 -2.13
C PRO A 610 -8.20 19.05 -1.05
N LYS A 611 -7.08 18.70 -0.44
CA LYS A 611 -6.44 19.53 0.59
C LYS A 611 -5.88 20.86 0.04
N THR A 612 -5.51 20.90 -1.23
CA THR A 612 -5.17 22.14 -1.96
C THR A 612 -5.43 21.93 -3.46
N ASP A 613 -5.28 22.98 -4.29
CA ASP A 613 -5.60 22.92 -5.73
C ASP A 613 -4.76 21.83 -6.42
N PRO A 614 -5.39 20.79 -7.03
CA PRO A 614 -4.68 19.70 -7.70
C PRO A 614 -3.72 20.15 -8.79
N ARG A 615 -3.97 21.29 -9.45
CA ARG A 615 -3.04 21.84 -10.45
C ARG A 615 -1.76 22.35 -9.80
N LYS A 616 -1.88 23.04 -8.66
CA LYS A 616 -0.72 23.53 -7.90
C LYS A 616 0.10 22.37 -7.33
N TRP A 617 -0.56 21.33 -6.81
CA TRP A 617 0.10 20.06 -6.47
C TRP A 617 0.93 19.53 -7.64
N GLY A 618 0.31 19.43 -8.82
CA GLY A 618 0.97 18.96 -10.02
C GLY A 618 2.15 19.82 -10.48
N GLU A 619 2.08 21.14 -10.33
CA GLU A 619 3.21 22.03 -10.64
C GLU A 619 4.41 21.79 -9.71
N VAL A 620 4.15 21.50 -8.43
CA VAL A 620 5.19 21.21 -7.45
C VAL A 620 5.76 19.80 -7.65
N ILE A 621 4.93 18.77 -7.72
CA ILE A 621 5.35 17.37 -7.85
C ILE A 621 6.20 17.16 -9.11
N ARG A 622 5.81 17.78 -10.24
CA ARG A 622 6.57 17.64 -11.51
C ARG A 622 8.01 18.15 -11.44
N ARG A 623 8.37 18.96 -10.43
CA ARG A 623 9.76 19.39 -10.21
C ARG A 623 10.67 18.22 -9.82
N LEU A 624 10.14 17.17 -9.19
CA LEU A 624 10.89 15.96 -8.81
C LEU A 624 11.52 15.25 -10.01
N TYR A 625 10.84 15.28 -11.16
CA TYR A 625 11.32 14.66 -12.39
C TYR A 625 12.35 15.51 -13.15
N ARG A 626 12.80 16.62 -12.54
CA ARG A 626 13.85 17.52 -13.06
C ARG A 626 14.85 17.80 -11.94
N PRO A 627 15.80 16.88 -11.72
CA PRO A 627 16.86 17.08 -10.74
C PRO A 627 17.60 18.39 -11.02
N PRO A 628 17.89 19.21 -10.00
CA PRO A 628 18.57 20.48 -10.19
C PRO A 628 20.06 20.28 -10.47
N GLU A 629 20.67 21.28 -11.11
CA GLU A 629 22.12 21.43 -11.07
C GLU A 629 22.55 22.06 -9.73
N LEU A 630 23.70 21.64 -9.22
CA LEU A 630 24.20 22.09 -7.93
C LEU A 630 25.58 22.73 -8.09
N LYS A 631 25.68 24.01 -7.72
CA LYS A 631 26.95 24.73 -7.69
C LYS A 631 27.52 24.70 -6.27
N THR A 632 28.67 24.07 -6.09
CA THR A 632 29.37 24.10 -4.80
C THR A 632 29.78 25.52 -4.43
N VAL A 633 29.31 25.96 -3.25
CA VAL A 633 29.70 27.23 -2.62
C VAL A 633 30.77 26.95 -1.57
N VAL A 634 30.51 25.96 -0.72
CA VAL A 634 31.43 25.47 0.30
C VAL A 634 31.56 23.95 0.11
N PRO A 635 32.74 23.43 -0.24
CA PRO A 635 32.90 22.00 -0.50
C PRO A 635 32.83 21.17 0.79
N ALA A 636 32.30 19.95 0.64
CA ALA A 636 32.42 18.85 1.59
C ALA A 636 33.89 18.43 1.76
N GLY A 637 34.23 17.71 2.83
CA GLY A 637 35.59 17.20 3.06
C GLY A 637 36.65 18.28 3.34
N ALA A 638 36.23 19.52 3.59
CA ALA A 638 37.14 20.65 3.75
C ALA A 638 37.70 20.77 5.18
N ALA A 639 38.67 21.67 5.35
CA ALA A 639 39.25 21.96 6.66
C ALA A 639 38.32 22.82 7.54
N TRP A 640 38.16 22.42 8.80
CA TRP A 640 37.45 23.17 9.84
C TRP A 640 38.32 23.38 11.07
N LYS A 641 38.05 24.46 11.81
CA LYS A 641 38.50 24.59 13.19
C LYS A 641 37.64 23.69 14.07
N VAL A 642 38.26 22.94 14.97
CA VAL A 642 37.59 22.00 15.88
C VAL A 642 38.07 22.18 17.33
N THR A 643 37.13 22.10 18.26
CA THR A 643 37.42 22.00 19.70
C THR A 643 36.52 20.97 20.37
N THR A 644 37.09 20.23 21.32
CA THR A 644 36.37 19.32 22.22
C THR A 644 36.06 19.97 23.57
N LYS A 645 36.60 21.18 23.82
CA LYS A 645 36.34 21.98 25.03
C LYS A 645 35.02 22.74 24.90
N VAL A 646 33.94 22.00 24.71
CA VAL A 646 32.59 22.56 24.64
C VAL A 646 31.96 22.48 26.03
N PRO A 647 31.41 23.57 26.59
CA PRO A 647 30.66 23.49 27.84
C PRO A 647 29.54 22.44 27.73
N PRO A 648 29.27 21.64 28.78
CA PRO A 648 28.15 20.71 28.75
C PRO A 648 26.85 21.48 28.52
N ALA A 649 26.01 20.99 27.62
CA ALA A 649 24.64 21.46 27.51
C ALA A 649 23.86 20.98 28.74
N GLY A 650 23.83 21.75 29.84
CA GLY A 650 23.23 21.20 31.07
C GLY A 650 23.29 22.08 32.32
N GLY A 651 22.52 23.17 32.34
CA GLY A 651 21.91 23.66 33.58
C GLY A 651 20.41 23.35 33.55
N LYS A 652 19.76 23.16 34.71
CA LYS A 652 18.30 23.07 34.83
C LYS A 652 17.68 24.27 34.11
N ARG A 653 17.05 24.03 32.96
CA ARG A 653 16.33 25.02 32.16
C ARG A 653 14.87 24.61 32.08
N ALA A 654 13.98 25.59 31.91
CA ALA A 654 12.60 25.31 31.53
C ALA A 654 12.61 24.55 30.21
N LYS A 655 11.66 23.61 30.05
CA LYS A 655 11.60 22.62 28.96
C LYS A 655 11.60 23.26 27.55
N ASP A 656 11.27 24.55 27.47
CA ASP A 656 10.99 25.26 26.22
C ASP A 656 11.83 26.56 26.05
N ALA A 657 12.86 26.78 26.87
CA ALA A 657 13.72 27.96 26.73
C ALA A 657 14.76 27.76 25.60
N PRO A 658 14.82 28.62 24.56
CA PRO A 658 15.79 28.48 23.48
C PRO A 658 17.22 28.54 24.02
N GLU A 659 18.07 27.62 23.57
CA GLU A 659 19.47 27.61 23.99
C GLU A 659 20.20 28.83 23.42
N PRO A 660 20.89 29.63 24.25
CA PRO A 660 21.58 30.83 23.76
C PRO A 660 22.62 30.46 22.71
N VAL A 661 22.72 31.29 21.66
CA VAL A 661 23.77 31.13 20.65
C VAL A 661 25.14 31.24 21.31
N PRO A 662 26.02 30.22 21.19
CA PRO A 662 27.32 30.25 21.82
C PRO A 662 28.19 31.40 21.30
N ALA A 663 29.01 32.01 22.16
CA ALA A 663 29.90 33.10 21.77
C ALA A 663 30.86 32.70 20.64
N TRP A 664 31.33 31.45 20.64
CA TRP A 664 32.21 30.89 19.62
C TRP A 664 31.54 30.71 18.24
N ALA A 665 30.21 30.81 18.14
CA ALA A 665 29.49 30.76 16.87
C ALA A 665 29.40 32.14 16.17
N ARG A 666 29.79 33.22 16.84
CA ARG A 666 29.67 34.60 16.33
C ARG A 666 30.83 35.00 15.41
N PRO A 667 30.61 35.88 14.42
CA PRO A 667 31.69 36.44 13.62
C PRO A 667 32.77 37.11 14.51
N GLY A 668 34.02 37.06 14.09
CA GLY A 668 35.13 37.72 14.80
C GLY A 668 35.62 37.04 16.09
N PHE A 669 35.02 35.94 16.54
CA PHE A 669 35.59 35.12 17.61
C PHE A 669 36.96 34.56 17.21
N ASP A 670 37.92 34.66 18.13
CA ASP A 670 39.28 34.15 17.96
C ASP A 670 39.33 32.63 18.22
N ASP A 671 39.42 31.87 17.12
CA ASP A 671 39.57 30.42 17.13
C ASP A 671 41.02 29.97 16.83
N ALA A 672 42.02 30.86 16.95
CA ALA A 672 43.42 30.53 16.67
C ALA A 672 43.93 29.37 17.54
N GLY A 673 43.41 29.24 18.77
CA GLY A 673 43.72 28.13 19.68
C GLY A 673 43.00 26.80 19.38
N TRP A 674 42.12 26.76 18.38
CA TRP A 674 41.41 25.53 17.98
C TRP A 674 42.27 24.71 17.02
N GLN A 675 42.12 23.38 17.11
CA GLN A 675 42.77 22.48 16.18
C GLN A 675 42.16 22.63 14.78
N THR A 676 42.90 22.26 13.75
CA THR A 676 42.40 22.23 12.36
C THR A 676 42.34 20.77 11.92
N GLY A 677 41.19 20.36 11.39
CA GLY A 677 40.97 19.00 10.89
C GLY A 677 40.21 19.02 9.57
N ALA A 678 40.39 17.99 8.76
CA ALA A 678 39.58 17.77 7.56
C ALA A 678 38.30 17.03 7.91
N ALA A 679 37.17 17.47 7.36
CA ALA A 679 35.94 16.69 7.34
C ALA A 679 36.12 15.44 6.44
N PRO A 680 35.32 14.38 6.61
CA PRO A 680 34.30 14.17 7.64
C PRO A 680 34.89 14.00 9.05
N PHE A 681 34.18 14.46 10.08
CA PHE A 681 34.55 14.34 11.48
C PHE A 681 33.85 13.17 12.13
N ALA A 682 34.53 12.45 13.02
CA ALA A 682 33.88 11.47 13.89
C ALA A 682 34.41 11.52 15.33
N SER A 683 33.59 11.14 16.31
CA SER A 683 34.04 11.06 17.70
C SER A 683 35.08 9.95 17.91
N GLU A 684 34.93 8.85 17.20
CA GLU A 684 35.80 7.68 17.22
C GLU A 684 35.78 6.97 15.86
N LYS A 685 36.75 6.09 15.61
CA LYS A 685 36.63 5.13 14.49
C LYS A 685 35.72 3.99 14.95
N ALA A 686 34.81 3.57 14.09
CA ALA A 686 33.96 2.43 14.34
C ALA A 686 33.79 1.63 13.04
N ASP A 687 33.61 0.32 13.20
CA ASP A 687 33.32 -0.57 12.08
C ASP A 687 32.01 -0.14 11.41
N GLY A 688 32.02 -0.06 10.08
CA GLY A 688 30.87 0.38 9.29
C GLY A 688 30.76 1.90 9.09
N LEU A 689 31.61 2.74 9.69
CA LEU A 689 31.64 4.16 9.32
C LEU A 689 32.29 4.38 7.95
N PRO A 690 31.84 5.38 7.16
CA PRO A 690 32.55 5.82 5.97
C PRO A 690 33.95 6.35 6.34
N PRO A 691 34.84 6.56 5.35
CA PRO A 691 36.12 7.22 5.59
C PRO A 691 35.98 8.52 6.40
N VAL A 692 36.78 8.64 7.46
CA VAL A 692 36.82 9.78 8.38
C VAL A 692 38.10 10.57 8.15
N GLY A 693 37.98 11.89 7.95
CA GLY A 693 39.12 12.80 7.84
C GLY A 693 39.74 13.13 9.20
N THR A 694 38.91 13.39 10.22
CA THR A 694 39.38 13.73 11.58
C THR A 694 38.61 13.00 12.65
N VAL A 695 39.34 12.31 13.54
CA VAL A 695 38.77 11.69 14.76
C VAL A 695 38.97 12.65 15.92
N THR A 696 37.90 13.13 16.53
CA THR A 696 37.96 14.15 17.59
C THR A 696 38.31 13.56 18.96
N GLY A 697 38.05 12.26 19.17
CA GLY A 697 38.28 11.57 20.44
C GLY A 697 37.34 12.01 21.57
N ALA A 698 36.32 12.81 21.27
CA ALA A 698 35.34 13.29 22.24
C ALA A 698 33.91 13.08 21.71
N PRO A 699 32.97 12.69 22.60
CA PRO A 699 31.59 12.45 22.18
C PRO A 699 30.86 13.74 21.78
N GLN A 700 31.33 14.90 22.23
CA GLN A 700 30.82 16.22 21.89
C GLN A 700 31.97 17.08 21.35
N TYR A 701 31.72 17.82 20.28
CA TYR A 701 32.70 18.75 19.71
C TYR A 701 32.00 19.91 18.98
N ALA A 702 32.71 21.03 18.87
CA ALA A 702 32.27 22.19 18.11
C ALA A 702 33.19 22.39 16.90
N LEU A 703 32.58 22.72 15.77
CA LEU A 703 33.25 23.02 14.51
C LEU A 703 32.99 24.48 14.12
N ARG A 704 33.97 25.09 13.48
CA ARG A 704 33.87 26.45 12.97
C ARG A 704 34.65 26.60 11.67
N ARG A 705 34.08 27.35 10.73
CA ARG A 705 34.70 27.65 9.44
C ARG A 705 34.29 29.03 8.95
N THR A 706 35.26 29.75 8.40
CA THR A 706 35.01 30.96 7.62
C THR A 706 35.13 30.67 6.13
N PHE A 707 34.34 31.39 5.33
CA PHE A 707 34.38 31.34 3.86
C PHE A 707 33.94 32.69 3.31
N THR A 708 34.38 33.00 2.10
CA THR A 708 34.06 34.27 1.44
C THR A 708 33.07 34.02 0.31
N LEU A 709 32.04 34.86 0.21
CA LEU A 709 31.07 34.86 -0.87
C LEU A 709 31.27 36.10 -1.73
N GLU A 710 31.50 35.91 -3.04
CA GLU A 710 31.46 37.02 -4.01
C GLU A 710 30.05 37.60 -4.14
N ARG A 711 29.03 36.74 -4.05
CA ARG A 711 27.61 37.07 -4.03
C ARG A 711 26.86 36.08 -3.16
N VAL A 712 25.74 36.49 -2.57
CA VAL A 712 24.88 35.56 -1.83
C VAL A 712 24.22 34.57 -2.81
N PRO A 713 24.29 33.25 -2.54
CA PRO A 713 23.60 32.22 -3.32
C PRO A 713 22.12 32.52 -3.53
N ALA A 714 21.59 32.13 -4.70
CA ALA A 714 20.18 32.37 -5.03
C ALA A 714 19.26 31.44 -4.23
N LYS A 715 19.63 30.16 -4.14
CA LYS A 715 18.90 29.09 -3.48
C LYS A 715 19.91 28.20 -2.70
N PRO A 716 20.49 28.70 -1.60
CA PRO A 716 21.44 27.92 -0.82
C PRO A 716 20.75 26.72 -0.15
N VAL A 717 21.45 25.58 -0.16
CA VAL A 717 21.07 24.33 0.49
C VAL A 717 22.26 23.81 1.28
N LEU A 718 22.04 23.36 2.51
CA LEU A 718 23.03 22.56 3.23
C LEU A 718 22.92 21.11 2.79
N HIS A 719 24.00 20.58 2.22
CA HIS A 719 24.20 19.14 2.08
C HIS A 719 24.90 18.67 3.36
N LEU A 720 24.13 17.99 4.21
CA LEU A 720 24.57 17.52 5.51
C LEU A 720 24.70 16.00 5.49
N VAL A 721 25.83 15.50 5.96
CA VAL A 721 26.05 14.06 6.15
C VAL A 721 26.28 13.81 7.63
N THR A 722 25.34 13.17 8.31
CA THR A 722 25.38 13.06 9.78
C THR A 722 24.75 11.78 10.29
N THR A 723 25.28 11.22 11.38
CA THR A 723 24.62 10.11 12.09
C THR A 723 23.54 10.57 13.04
N ARG A 724 23.57 11.84 13.49
CA ARG A 724 22.82 12.30 14.66
C ARG A 724 22.47 13.79 14.60
N GLN A 725 21.87 14.26 15.69
CA GLN A 725 21.52 15.65 15.92
C GLN A 725 22.73 16.58 15.80
N CYS A 726 22.55 17.77 15.23
CA CYS A 726 23.53 18.85 15.27
C CYS A 726 22.86 20.22 15.29
N ARG A 727 23.43 21.19 16.01
CA ARG A 727 23.00 22.59 15.95
C ARG A 727 23.92 23.38 15.02
N ILE A 728 23.34 24.04 14.04
CA ILE A 728 24.05 24.79 13.01
C ILE A 728 23.79 26.28 13.21
N PHE A 729 24.86 27.07 13.16
CA PHE A 729 24.83 28.52 13.30
C PHE A 729 25.49 29.16 12.08
N ILE A 730 24.90 30.24 11.58
CA ILE A 730 25.42 31.03 10.47
C ILE A 730 25.52 32.47 10.94
N ASN A 731 26.72 33.04 10.85
CA ASN A 731 27.02 34.41 11.26
C ASN A 731 26.49 34.77 12.67
N GLY A 732 26.62 33.84 13.63
CA GLY A 732 26.22 34.06 15.02
C GLY A 732 24.72 34.03 15.27
N ARG A 733 23.93 33.55 14.32
CA ARG A 733 22.50 33.25 14.47
C ARG A 733 22.28 31.74 14.32
N GLU A 734 21.40 31.17 15.12
CA GLU A 734 21.02 29.77 14.95
C GLU A 734 20.23 29.60 13.65
N PHE A 735 20.66 28.65 12.83
CA PHE A 735 19.98 28.27 11.59
C PHE A 735 18.99 27.13 11.88
N ARG A 736 19.51 26.00 12.36
CA ARG A 736 18.70 24.80 12.64
C ARG A 736 19.30 23.96 13.76
N ASN A 737 18.41 23.31 14.50
CA ASN A 737 18.73 22.14 15.31
C ASN A 737 18.27 20.90 14.53
N VAL A 738 19.15 20.36 13.69
CA VAL A 738 18.84 19.18 12.87
C VAL A 738 18.81 17.98 13.78
N VAL A 739 17.70 17.25 13.81
CA VAL A 739 17.59 15.97 14.52
C VAL A 739 17.41 14.90 13.46
N ASN A 740 18.43 14.08 13.23
CA ASN A 740 18.28 12.90 12.41
C ASN A 740 17.41 11.89 13.18
N GLN A 741 16.18 11.67 12.70
CA GLN A 741 15.21 10.74 13.28
C GLN A 741 15.11 9.41 12.52
N GLY A 742 16.00 9.17 11.55
CA GLY A 742 16.05 7.94 10.75
C GLY A 742 15.91 6.70 11.64
N ARG A 743 14.86 5.92 11.39
CA ARG A 743 14.58 4.67 12.11
C ARG A 743 15.20 3.52 11.32
N GLY A 744 16.48 3.25 11.57
CA GLY A 744 17.22 2.19 10.88
C GLY A 744 18.56 1.85 11.56
N PRO A 745 19.22 0.74 11.20
CA PRO A 745 20.44 0.30 11.86
C PRO A 745 21.64 1.22 11.55
N GLN A 746 21.90 2.21 12.42
CA GLN A 746 23.18 2.94 12.53
C GLN A 746 23.77 3.49 11.21
N LEU A 747 22.92 4.09 10.38
CA LEU A 747 23.35 4.66 9.11
C LEU A 747 23.80 6.12 9.29
N VAL A 748 24.85 6.48 8.57
CA VAL A 748 25.15 7.87 8.29
C VAL A 748 24.20 8.30 7.19
N ASP A 749 23.37 9.30 7.48
CA ASP A 749 22.36 9.76 6.53
C ASP A 749 22.79 11.06 5.86
N VAL A 750 22.21 11.27 4.69
CA VAL A 750 22.32 12.46 3.86
C VAL A 750 21.04 13.26 4.00
N CYS A 751 21.14 14.50 4.43
CA CYS A 751 20.03 15.45 4.52
C CYS A 751 20.26 16.60 3.54
N ALA A 752 19.16 17.08 2.95
CA ALA A 752 19.11 18.35 2.23
C ALA A 752 18.31 19.36 3.05
N ILE A 753 18.92 20.50 3.38
CA ILE A 753 18.25 21.56 4.15
C ILE A 753 18.30 22.85 3.36
N ALA A 754 17.25 23.12 2.57
CA ALA A 754 17.08 24.38 1.89
C ALA A 754 16.87 25.54 2.89
N PHE A 755 17.42 26.69 2.57
CA PHE A 755 17.18 27.91 3.33
C PHE A 755 15.79 28.44 3.00
N ARG A 756 15.00 28.74 4.03
CA ARG A 756 13.75 29.49 3.85
C ARG A 756 14.05 30.92 3.37
N PRO A 757 13.12 31.61 2.69
CA PRO A 757 13.35 32.95 2.16
C PRO A 757 13.94 33.94 3.18
N GLU A 758 13.44 33.93 4.42
CA GLU A 758 13.89 34.78 5.53
C GLU A 758 15.30 34.42 6.03
N GLU A 759 15.74 33.19 5.82
CA GLU A 759 17.03 32.66 6.27
C GLU A 759 18.16 32.99 5.32
N ARG A 760 17.85 33.38 4.09
CA ARG A 760 18.87 33.85 3.13
C ARG A 760 19.65 35.04 3.67
N SER A 761 19.01 35.86 4.52
CA SER A 761 19.64 36.98 5.24
C SER A 761 20.73 36.57 6.22
N LEU A 762 20.84 35.26 6.55
CA LEU A 762 21.94 34.73 7.36
C LEU A 762 23.26 34.77 6.61
N LEU A 763 23.25 34.74 5.28
CA LEU A 763 24.43 34.86 4.43
C LEU A 763 24.59 36.31 3.94
N LYS A 764 25.83 36.74 3.73
CA LYS A 764 26.18 38.07 3.21
C LYS A 764 27.32 37.99 2.20
N GLU A 765 27.47 39.02 1.38
CA GLU A 765 28.68 39.16 0.56
C GLU A 765 29.90 39.40 1.46
N GLY A 766 31.06 38.91 1.03
CA GLY A 766 32.28 38.90 1.82
C GLY A 766 32.36 37.71 2.79
N GLU A 767 33.03 37.91 3.93
CA GLU A 767 33.32 36.84 4.89
C GLU A 767 32.08 36.41 5.68
N ASN A 768 31.85 35.11 5.73
CA ASN A 768 30.81 34.45 6.50
C ASN A 768 31.42 33.41 7.44
N THR A 769 30.74 33.13 8.56
CA THR A 769 31.09 32.06 9.50
C THR A 769 29.95 31.04 9.55
N ILE A 770 30.28 29.76 9.38
CA ILE A 770 29.41 28.64 9.78
C ILE A 770 30.05 27.98 11.00
N ALA A 771 29.24 27.71 12.02
CA ALA A 771 29.64 27.01 13.21
C ALA A 771 28.64 25.90 13.53
N VAL A 772 29.13 24.79 14.09
CA VAL A 772 28.32 23.59 14.32
C VAL A 772 28.62 23.05 15.71
N LEU A 773 27.59 22.72 16.47
CA LEU A 773 27.68 21.92 17.67
C LEU A 773 27.21 20.50 17.37
N VAL A 774 28.12 19.53 17.51
CA VAL A 774 27.79 18.11 17.50
C VAL A 774 27.68 17.66 18.96
N PRO A 775 26.46 17.41 19.47
CA PRO A 775 26.22 17.05 20.86
C PRO A 775 26.69 15.63 21.16
N GLN A 776 26.84 15.34 22.46
CA GLN A 776 27.08 13.97 22.92
C GLN A 776 25.96 13.03 22.48
N ALA A 777 26.32 11.88 21.93
CA ALA A 777 25.39 10.82 21.54
C ALA A 777 25.80 9.47 22.16
N LYS A 778 24.90 8.48 22.10
CA LYS A 778 25.23 7.07 22.36
C LYS A 778 25.80 6.47 21.07
N GLY A 779 27.11 6.19 21.06
CA GLY A 779 27.85 5.66 19.89
C GLY A 779 28.59 6.75 19.09
N PRO A 780 29.23 6.38 17.97
CA PRO A 780 30.04 7.30 17.18
C PRO A 780 29.19 8.37 16.49
N ASN A 781 29.59 9.63 16.65
CA ASN A 781 29.07 10.73 15.84
C ASN A 781 29.85 10.79 14.51
N TYR A 782 29.18 11.12 13.41
CA TYR A 782 29.77 11.42 12.11
C TYR A 782 29.20 12.74 11.59
N PHE A 783 30.02 13.59 11.00
CA PHE A 783 29.59 14.89 10.48
C PHE A 783 30.43 15.35 9.27
N ASP A 784 29.75 15.71 8.19
CA ASP A 784 30.28 16.55 7.11
C ASP A 784 29.19 17.53 6.63
N LEU A 785 29.62 18.68 6.13
CA LEU A 785 28.72 19.73 5.65
C LEU A 785 29.33 20.44 4.44
N ALA A 786 28.51 20.52 3.38
CA ALA A 786 28.71 21.40 2.25
C ALA A 786 27.58 22.42 2.15
N VAL A 787 27.88 23.54 1.48
CA VAL A 787 26.88 24.51 1.04
C VAL A 787 26.88 24.49 -0.47
N VAL A 788 25.70 24.27 -1.06
CA VAL A 788 25.50 24.29 -2.51
C VAL A 788 24.44 25.34 -2.86
N ASP A 789 24.51 25.87 -4.07
CA ASP A 789 23.49 26.74 -4.65
C ASP A 789 22.72 25.94 -5.72
N VAL A 790 21.40 25.89 -5.59
CA VAL A 790 20.52 25.19 -6.54
C VAL A 790 20.34 26.06 -7.79
N VAL A 791 20.72 25.51 -8.93
CA VAL A 791 20.54 26.12 -10.25
C VAL A 791 19.45 25.33 -10.98
N GLU A 792 18.35 26.01 -11.32
CA GLU A 792 17.27 25.37 -12.05
C GLU A 792 17.70 25.07 -13.49
N PRO A 793 17.38 23.86 -14.02
CA PRO A 793 17.75 23.42 -15.35
C PRO A 793 16.97 24.12 -16.48
#